data_AF-A0AB35HDJ2-F1
#
_entry.id   AF-A0AB35HDJ2-F1
#
_cell.length_a   1.000
_cell.length_b   1.000
_cell.length_c   1.000
_cell.angle_alpha   90.00
_cell.angle_beta   90.00
_cell.angle_gamma   90.00
#
_symmetry.space_group_name_H-M   'P 1'
#
loop_
_entity.id
_entity.type
_entity.pdbx_description
1 polymer ?
#
loop_
_entity_poly.entity_id
_entity_poly.type
_entity_poly.pdbx_seq_one_letter_code
_entity_poly.pdbx_strand_id
1 'polypeptide(L)'
;MKRMCKAKLSLAIALTIASSVGQYAMAGSTLVTSPTGAHITANNGGKFTAGAMTNKVSTIEADTGSTVTIDRAVANIGHDNKPFISSKGGSTVTLKEGVYDVHTMSTPIAVAQGGTINIGVDGNTGNFIGKDLSLVGDVIVKSDPNHASEINIGIDGKLSLWDGLAFNLADKDAKYPSHINVFLGDYGYWDHFYQAGLHEGNLSGSTQPSHVHKLVGSKNRNYVNAVIQHEYNEIHIDKLEGHVNFFYDINDEYDAPEDPANTTPTKIYNGLTPESFWGGDIHITSAAPNAYAHVFSSQKGLDVSSEDNVNKILDNLAHKVYYHNYVNGERNLQGTVGIASNGAESARFKVLTESYAKEGAITWQADKDGQGKYVYGENKPTPKPEVKPEPAPAPKPEVKPTPKPEVKPTPKPEVKPAPKPTPKPEVKPEPAPAPKPEVKPTPAPKPEVKPVPAPTPKPENNGHIHVVLGDFDTPHMRGARSAIMSNINGWRTLTDNIYRPRVLQQGEPTGIWARVGGGKYSFNAKGIDTDTTYTRIQGGYDAKTGSGWTVGGQVSYLRGNDDFVFNGSGKEKAFAVGAYGLKDLGNNQYIHIESQVGRTSNDFTARNEIGESLSGETKANAFTIGARYGKTVKFQNGTYIEPQAQLSYTHFGGDSFNAGSMHVNQSGVSSTAGGIGLEIGKTFGAGNIYTRVGVNHAFSGTVKTAYTSGATTKYISEDMKGTWTDLAFGGRYGFNANNSIFADISTGLSGDYKAGWSVNAGFTHKF
;
A
#
# COMPACT_ATOMS: atom_id res chain seq x y z
N MET A 1 -19.14 -58.37 -80.39
CA MET A 1 -18.29 -59.31 -79.62
C MET A 1 -17.21 -58.51 -78.89
N LYS A 2 -17.15 -58.67 -77.56
CA LYS A 2 -16.00 -58.52 -76.63
C LYS A 2 -15.22 -57.18 -76.73
N ARG A 3 -15.42 -56.17 -75.89
CA ARG A 3 -15.23 -56.10 -74.40
C ARG A 3 -14.06 -56.94 -73.91
N MET A 4 -12.91 -56.30 -73.69
CA MET A 4 -11.84 -56.57 -72.71
C MET A 4 -10.76 -55.47 -72.93
N CYS A 5 -10.20 -54.76 -71.95
CA CYS A 5 -10.37 -54.79 -70.50
C CYS A 5 -9.85 -53.43 -69.96
N LYS A 6 -10.73 -52.45 -69.67
CA LYS A 6 -10.37 -51.20 -68.96
C LYS A 6 -9.99 -51.44 -67.48
N ALA A 7 -10.23 -52.65 -66.96
CA ALA A 7 -9.93 -53.01 -65.57
C ALA A 7 -8.44 -53.24 -65.27
N LYS A 8 -7.62 -53.62 -66.27
CA LYS A 8 -6.17 -53.82 -66.04
C LYS A 8 -5.36 -52.52 -66.01
N LEU A 9 -5.82 -51.48 -66.72
CA LEU A 9 -5.16 -50.17 -66.70
C LEU A 9 -5.49 -49.40 -65.40
N SER A 10 -6.68 -49.61 -64.84
CA SER A 10 -7.09 -49.02 -63.56
C SER A 10 -6.45 -49.71 -62.36
N LEU A 11 -6.22 -51.03 -62.40
CA LEU A 11 -5.51 -51.72 -61.31
C LEU A 11 -4.00 -51.41 -61.30
N ALA A 12 -3.36 -51.23 -62.46
CA ALA A 12 -1.95 -50.85 -62.52
C ALA A 12 -1.71 -49.41 -62.06
N ILE A 13 -2.61 -48.47 -62.39
CA ILE A 13 -2.56 -47.10 -61.89
C ILE A 13 -2.92 -47.05 -60.39
N ALA A 14 -3.87 -47.86 -59.92
CA ALA A 14 -4.20 -47.95 -58.50
C ALA A 14 -3.08 -48.61 -57.67
N LEU A 15 -2.35 -49.61 -58.19
CA LEU A 15 -1.19 -50.18 -57.49
C LEU A 15 0.02 -49.26 -57.52
N THR A 16 0.18 -48.42 -58.54
CA THR A 16 1.27 -47.41 -58.61
C THR A 16 0.98 -46.24 -57.66
N ILE A 17 -0.28 -45.83 -57.52
CA ILE A 17 -0.69 -44.85 -56.51
C ILE A 17 -0.60 -45.45 -55.10
N ALA A 18 -1.02 -46.69 -54.89
CA ALA A 18 -0.95 -47.38 -53.59
C ALA A 18 0.49 -47.72 -53.15
N SER A 19 1.42 -47.99 -54.09
CA SER A 19 2.85 -48.19 -53.77
C SER A 19 3.62 -46.87 -53.58
N SER A 20 3.06 -45.72 -53.99
CA SER A 20 3.57 -44.39 -53.63
C SER A 20 3.04 -43.84 -52.29
N VAL A 21 2.16 -44.57 -51.60
CA VAL A 21 1.73 -44.27 -50.20
C VAL A 21 2.68 -44.92 -49.17
N GLY A 22 3.83 -45.45 -49.63
CA GLY A 22 4.92 -45.82 -48.74
C GLY A 22 5.61 -44.58 -48.16
N GLN A 23 5.29 -44.27 -46.90
CA GLN A 23 6.05 -43.41 -45.99
C GLN A 23 6.34 -41.97 -46.46
N TYR A 24 5.31 -41.12 -46.48
CA TYR A 24 5.49 -39.72 -46.11
C TYR A 24 4.35 -39.33 -45.15
N ALA A 25 4.65 -39.34 -43.86
CA ALA A 25 3.83 -38.65 -42.87
C ALA A 25 3.89 -37.16 -43.22
N MET A 26 2.87 -36.66 -43.94
CA MET A 26 2.74 -35.22 -44.19
C MET A 26 2.57 -34.55 -42.82
N ALA A 27 3.54 -33.71 -42.42
CA ALA A 27 3.42 -32.87 -41.25
C ALA A 27 2.08 -32.11 -41.34
N GLY A 28 1.19 -32.35 -40.38
CA GLY A 28 -0.21 -31.94 -40.46
C GLY A 28 -0.60 -31.12 -39.25
N SER A 29 -1.05 -29.89 -39.48
CA SER A 29 -1.69 -29.05 -38.47
C SER A 29 -3.12 -28.77 -38.90
N THR A 30 -4.09 -29.06 -38.05
CA THR A 30 -5.51 -28.88 -38.33
C THR A 30 -6.15 -27.98 -37.29
N LEU A 31 -6.90 -26.99 -37.74
CA LEU A 31 -7.82 -26.19 -36.93
C LEU A 31 -9.24 -26.51 -37.39
N VAL A 32 -10.04 -27.11 -36.50
CA VAL A 32 -11.44 -27.42 -36.78
C VAL A 32 -12.30 -26.57 -35.85
N THR A 33 -13.10 -25.67 -36.42
CA THR A 33 -14.03 -24.83 -35.65
C THR A 33 -15.42 -25.45 -35.67
N SER A 34 -15.99 -25.67 -34.49
CA SER A 34 -17.38 -26.13 -34.29
C SER A 34 -18.15 -25.11 -33.44
N PRO A 35 -19.47 -25.28 -33.24
CA PRO A 35 -20.23 -24.49 -32.27
C PRO A 35 -19.74 -24.65 -30.81
N THR A 36 -19.04 -25.75 -30.50
CA THR A 36 -18.48 -26.00 -29.16
C THR A 36 -17.09 -25.37 -28.97
N GLY A 37 -16.41 -25.00 -30.05
CA GLY A 37 -15.17 -24.22 -30.04
C GLY A 37 -14.17 -24.70 -31.09
N ALA A 38 -12.95 -24.17 -31.03
CA ALA A 38 -11.86 -24.54 -31.92
C ALA A 38 -11.05 -25.72 -31.36
N HIS A 39 -10.87 -26.77 -32.17
CA HIS A 39 -9.99 -27.91 -31.90
C HIS A 39 -8.72 -27.77 -32.72
N ILE A 40 -7.57 -27.71 -32.03
CA ILE A 40 -6.25 -27.55 -32.63
C ILE A 40 -5.48 -28.86 -32.45
N THR A 41 -4.99 -29.41 -33.55
CA THR A 41 -4.14 -30.62 -33.52
C THR A 41 -2.93 -30.42 -34.40
N ALA A 42 -1.73 -30.76 -33.91
CA ALA A 42 -0.49 -30.79 -34.68
C ALA A 42 0.21 -32.14 -34.49
N ASN A 43 0.48 -32.84 -35.60
CA ASN A 43 1.10 -34.16 -35.59
C ASN A 43 2.25 -34.26 -36.60
N ASN A 44 3.15 -35.24 -36.39
CA ASN A 44 4.24 -35.60 -37.30
C ASN A 44 5.14 -34.41 -37.68
N GLY A 45 5.59 -33.64 -36.69
CA GLY A 45 6.42 -32.44 -36.89
C GLY A 45 5.66 -31.21 -37.39
N GLY A 46 4.33 -31.23 -37.33
CA GLY A 46 3.48 -30.11 -37.72
C GLY A 46 3.73 -28.86 -36.86
N LYS A 47 3.59 -27.67 -37.46
CA LYS A 47 3.72 -26.39 -36.76
C LYS A 47 2.45 -25.56 -36.91
N PHE A 48 1.85 -25.21 -35.79
CA PHE A 48 0.70 -24.31 -35.72
C PHE A 48 1.08 -23.04 -34.94
N THR A 49 0.89 -21.87 -35.54
CA THR A 49 1.12 -20.58 -34.88
C THR A 49 -0.09 -19.69 -35.08
N ALA A 50 -0.61 -19.14 -33.98
CA ALA A 50 -1.72 -18.20 -33.99
C ALA A 50 -1.42 -16.98 -33.11
N GLY A 51 -1.88 -15.81 -33.56
CA GLY A 51 -1.90 -14.59 -32.75
C GLY A 51 -3.00 -14.63 -31.69
N ALA A 52 -3.67 -13.50 -31.45
CA ALA A 52 -4.87 -13.49 -30.62
C ALA A 52 -6.04 -14.18 -31.34
N MET A 53 -6.49 -15.31 -30.81
CA MET A 53 -7.61 -16.08 -31.33
C MET A 53 -8.93 -15.39 -31.02
N THR A 54 -9.78 -15.20 -32.03
CA THR A 54 -11.13 -14.63 -31.85
C THR A 54 -12.18 -15.68 -31.49
N ASN A 55 -11.94 -16.94 -31.90
CA ASN A 55 -12.79 -18.06 -31.53
C ASN A 55 -12.32 -18.62 -30.18
N LYS A 56 -13.26 -19.06 -29.34
CA LYS A 56 -12.89 -19.81 -28.15
C LYS A 56 -12.30 -21.17 -28.53
N VAL A 57 -11.33 -21.66 -27.76
CA VAL A 57 -10.60 -22.91 -28.01
C VAL A 57 -11.12 -23.99 -27.07
N SER A 58 -11.33 -25.20 -27.58
CA SER A 58 -11.80 -26.34 -26.79
C SER A 58 -10.70 -27.34 -26.47
N THR A 59 -9.78 -27.60 -27.40
CA THR A 59 -8.66 -28.53 -27.18
C THR A 59 -7.44 -28.12 -28.01
N ILE A 60 -6.26 -28.37 -27.44
CA ILE A 60 -4.95 -28.22 -28.08
C ILE A 60 -4.18 -29.51 -27.91
N GLU A 61 -3.86 -30.19 -29.01
CA GLU A 61 -3.14 -31.46 -29.00
C GLU A 61 -1.89 -31.36 -29.89
N ALA A 62 -0.73 -31.69 -29.34
CA ALA A 62 0.52 -31.78 -30.08
C ALA A 62 1.20 -33.14 -29.86
N ASP A 63 1.50 -33.86 -30.94
CA ASP A 63 2.14 -35.19 -30.90
C ASP A 63 3.26 -35.33 -31.94
N THR A 64 4.21 -36.22 -31.67
CA THR A 64 5.26 -36.65 -32.60
C THR A 64 6.08 -35.47 -33.15
N GLY A 65 6.78 -34.77 -32.25
CA GLY A 65 7.72 -33.69 -32.55
C GLY A 65 7.08 -32.39 -33.05
N SER A 66 5.79 -32.18 -32.79
CA SER A 66 5.03 -31.03 -33.30
C SER A 66 5.16 -29.78 -32.41
N THR A 67 4.85 -28.61 -32.96
CA THR A 67 4.88 -27.34 -32.23
C THR A 67 3.58 -26.58 -32.38
N VAL A 68 2.99 -26.15 -31.27
CA VAL A 68 1.83 -25.26 -31.23
C VAL A 68 2.20 -24.00 -30.44
N THR A 69 1.99 -22.82 -31.02
CA THR A 69 2.23 -21.53 -30.34
C THR A 69 1.02 -20.62 -30.53
N ILE A 70 0.45 -20.13 -29.43
CA ILE A 70 -0.70 -19.22 -29.46
C ILE A 70 -0.40 -18.01 -28.58
N ASP A 71 -0.51 -16.81 -29.15
CA ASP A 71 -0.27 -15.57 -28.42
C ASP A 71 -1.37 -15.33 -27.39
N ARG A 72 -2.65 -15.46 -27.79
CA ARG A 72 -3.77 -15.32 -26.85
C ARG A 72 -4.93 -16.22 -27.21
N ALA A 73 -5.50 -16.91 -26.22
CA ALA A 73 -6.72 -17.69 -26.40
C ALA A 73 -7.65 -17.60 -25.19
N VAL A 74 -8.92 -17.91 -25.42
CA VAL A 74 -9.93 -18.08 -24.38
C VAL A 74 -10.46 -19.50 -24.48
N ALA A 75 -10.44 -20.25 -23.39
CA ALA A 75 -10.97 -21.60 -23.35
C ALA A 75 -12.51 -21.60 -23.42
N ASN A 76 -13.06 -22.61 -24.07
CA ASN A 76 -14.48 -23.00 -24.04
C ASN A 76 -14.53 -24.51 -24.02
N ILE A 77 -14.48 -25.04 -22.82
CA ILE A 77 -14.35 -26.46 -22.59
C ILE A 77 -15.77 -27.00 -22.49
N GLY A 78 -16.15 -27.82 -23.47
CA GLY A 78 -17.42 -28.55 -23.49
C GLY A 78 -17.33 -29.85 -22.70
N HIS A 79 -18.47 -30.51 -22.51
CA HIS A 79 -18.56 -31.78 -21.78
C HIS A 79 -18.02 -32.95 -22.61
N ASP A 80 -16.69 -33.08 -22.71
CA ASP A 80 -16.01 -34.21 -23.35
C ASP A 80 -14.63 -34.45 -22.69
N ASN A 81 -14.36 -35.70 -22.32
CA ASN A 81 -13.31 -36.19 -21.40
C ASN A 81 -11.82 -35.94 -21.80
N LYS A 82 -11.48 -34.90 -22.57
CA LYS A 82 -10.10 -34.61 -22.97
C LYS A 82 -9.50 -33.45 -22.16
N PRO A 83 -8.19 -33.48 -21.88
CA PRO A 83 -7.52 -32.31 -21.32
C PRO A 83 -7.55 -31.15 -22.32
N PHE A 84 -7.63 -29.91 -21.80
CA PHE A 84 -7.62 -28.72 -22.65
C PHE A 84 -6.32 -28.61 -23.46
N ILE A 85 -5.18 -28.94 -22.85
CA ILE A 85 -3.87 -28.97 -23.49
C ILE A 85 -3.23 -30.35 -23.31
N SER A 86 -2.73 -30.94 -24.40
CA SER A 86 -1.89 -32.14 -24.35
C SER A 86 -0.66 -32.03 -25.25
N SER A 87 0.48 -32.50 -24.73
CA SER A 87 1.76 -32.54 -25.45
C SER A 87 2.44 -33.90 -25.27
N LYS A 88 2.78 -34.56 -26.39
CA LYS A 88 3.32 -35.92 -26.46
C LYS A 88 4.42 -36.08 -27.52
N GLY A 89 5.17 -37.17 -27.46
CA GLY A 89 6.07 -37.61 -28.53
C GLY A 89 7.15 -36.59 -28.94
N GLY A 90 7.71 -35.85 -27.99
CA GLY A 90 8.71 -34.79 -28.19
C GLY A 90 8.13 -33.44 -28.63
N SER A 91 6.82 -33.25 -28.52
CA SER A 91 6.14 -32.02 -28.97
C SER A 91 6.24 -30.86 -27.97
N THR A 92 5.90 -29.66 -28.43
CA THR A 92 5.86 -28.45 -27.61
C THR A 92 4.58 -27.66 -27.85
N VAL A 93 3.87 -27.32 -26.78
CA VAL A 93 2.76 -26.36 -26.79
C VAL A 93 3.19 -25.11 -26.02
N THR A 94 2.94 -23.92 -26.57
CA THR A 94 3.24 -22.64 -25.92
C THR A 94 2.05 -21.70 -26.00
N LEU A 95 1.58 -21.25 -24.84
CA LEU A 95 0.48 -20.31 -24.66
C LEU A 95 1.01 -19.08 -23.93
N LYS A 96 0.86 -17.88 -24.49
CA LYS A 96 1.42 -16.67 -23.87
C LYS A 96 0.45 -16.00 -22.90
N GLU A 97 -0.75 -15.71 -23.37
CA GLU A 97 -1.79 -15.01 -22.60
C GLU A 97 -3.15 -15.67 -22.81
N GLY A 98 -4.10 -15.44 -21.90
CA GLY A 98 -5.43 -15.96 -22.07
C GLY A 98 -6.21 -16.20 -20.79
N VAL A 99 -7.44 -16.64 -20.99
CA VAL A 99 -8.29 -17.17 -19.91
C VAL A 99 -8.55 -18.62 -20.24
N TYR A 100 -7.96 -19.51 -19.46
CA TYR A 100 -8.04 -20.94 -19.62
C TYR A 100 -8.71 -21.51 -18.38
N ASP A 101 -9.97 -21.91 -18.52
CA ASP A 101 -10.80 -22.22 -17.38
C ASP A 101 -11.62 -23.47 -17.68
N VAL A 102 -11.36 -24.54 -16.91
CA VAL A 102 -12.06 -25.83 -17.03
C VAL A 102 -13.35 -25.89 -16.21
N HIS A 103 -13.67 -24.88 -15.38
CA HIS A 103 -14.84 -24.85 -14.48
C HIS A 103 -15.05 -26.19 -13.75
N THR A 104 -16.28 -26.68 -13.61
CA THR A 104 -16.67 -27.91 -12.91
C THR A 104 -16.40 -29.21 -13.69
N MET A 105 -15.64 -29.14 -14.77
CA MET A 105 -15.36 -30.28 -15.62
C MET A 105 -14.32 -31.18 -14.96
N SER A 106 -14.56 -32.49 -14.91
CA SER A 106 -13.64 -33.40 -14.26
C SER A 106 -12.35 -33.70 -15.04
N THR A 107 -11.82 -32.74 -15.81
CA THR A 107 -10.64 -32.90 -16.68
C THR A 107 -9.52 -31.92 -16.33
N PRO A 108 -8.25 -32.35 -16.35
CA PRO A 108 -7.12 -31.47 -16.12
C PRO A 108 -6.96 -30.45 -17.26
N ILE A 109 -6.43 -29.27 -16.94
CA ILE A 109 -6.20 -28.21 -17.92
C ILE A 109 -5.03 -28.53 -18.85
N ALA A 110 -4.00 -29.19 -18.32
CA ALA A 110 -2.81 -29.55 -19.08
C ALA A 110 -2.27 -30.93 -18.70
N VAL A 111 -1.95 -31.75 -19.71
CA VAL A 111 -1.31 -33.05 -19.53
C VAL A 111 -0.09 -33.19 -20.44
N ALA A 112 1.09 -33.39 -19.85
CA ALA A 112 2.31 -33.70 -20.58
C ALA A 112 2.72 -35.17 -20.37
N GLN A 113 2.87 -35.91 -21.46
CA GLN A 113 3.33 -37.29 -21.47
C GLN A 113 4.30 -37.48 -22.65
N GLY A 114 5.58 -37.21 -22.40
CA GLY A 114 6.63 -37.20 -23.39
C GLY A 114 6.64 -35.92 -24.24
N GLY A 115 6.19 -34.78 -23.70
CA GLY A 115 6.22 -33.50 -24.40
C GLY A 115 6.33 -32.31 -23.43
N THR A 116 6.49 -31.11 -23.98
CA THR A 116 6.62 -29.87 -23.21
C THR A 116 5.38 -29.00 -23.38
N ILE A 117 4.89 -28.40 -22.30
CA ILE A 117 3.83 -27.39 -22.28
C ILE A 117 4.37 -26.15 -21.56
N ASN A 118 4.25 -25.00 -22.20
CA ASN A 118 4.70 -23.70 -21.71
C ASN A 118 3.49 -22.77 -21.64
N ILE A 119 3.16 -22.27 -20.45
CA ILE A 119 2.01 -21.38 -20.21
C ILE A 119 2.54 -20.11 -19.56
N GLY A 120 2.47 -18.96 -20.24
CA GLY A 120 2.96 -17.66 -19.74
C GLY A 120 4.48 -17.52 -19.60
N VAL A 121 5.25 -18.59 -19.83
CA VAL A 121 6.72 -18.64 -19.77
C VAL A 121 7.32 -19.30 -21.01
N ASP A 122 8.51 -18.88 -21.41
CA ASP A 122 9.30 -19.53 -22.46
C ASP A 122 10.24 -20.59 -21.86
N GLY A 123 9.78 -21.84 -21.88
CA GLY A 123 10.51 -22.99 -21.37
C GLY A 123 10.74 -22.95 -19.86
N ASN A 124 11.81 -23.61 -19.42
CA ASN A 124 12.15 -23.82 -18.01
C ASN A 124 13.13 -22.76 -17.44
N THR A 125 13.40 -21.70 -18.21
CA THR A 125 14.35 -20.64 -17.81
C THR A 125 13.72 -19.51 -17.00
N GLY A 126 12.38 -19.46 -16.94
CA GLY A 126 11.64 -18.42 -16.22
C GLY A 126 11.47 -17.10 -16.99
N ASN A 127 11.68 -17.11 -18.31
CA ASN A 127 11.43 -15.96 -19.17
C ASN A 127 9.92 -15.79 -19.42
N PHE A 128 9.27 -14.87 -18.70
CA PHE A 128 7.84 -14.58 -18.89
C PHE A 128 7.55 -14.04 -20.30
N ILE A 129 6.51 -14.56 -20.94
CA ILE A 129 6.08 -14.20 -22.30
C ILE A 129 4.65 -13.65 -22.37
N GLY A 130 3.95 -13.57 -21.23
CA GLY A 130 2.63 -12.95 -21.10
C GLY A 130 2.39 -12.38 -19.71
N LYS A 131 1.46 -11.42 -19.60
CA LYS A 131 1.11 -10.74 -18.33
C LYS A 131 -0.37 -10.70 -17.99
N ASP A 132 -1.18 -11.40 -18.79
CA ASP A 132 -2.62 -11.45 -18.68
C ASP A 132 -3.07 -12.90 -18.86
N LEU A 133 -2.89 -13.67 -17.79
CA LEU A 133 -3.09 -15.12 -17.78
C LEU A 133 -3.95 -15.52 -16.58
N SER A 134 -5.15 -16.01 -16.85
CA SER A 134 -5.96 -16.71 -15.85
C SER A 134 -6.01 -18.19 -16.23
N LEU A 135 -5.53 -19.04 -15.32
CA LEU A 135 -5.49 -20.48 -15.47
C LEU A 135 -6.32 -21.09 -14.32
N VAL A 136 -7.40 -21.79 -14.63
CA VAL A 136 -8.22 -22.49 -13.63
C VAL A 136 -8.28 -23.95 -14.04
N GLY A 137 -7.66 -24.83 -13.24
CA GLY A 137 -7.61 -26.27 -13.43
C GLY A 137 -6.26 -26.91 -13.08
N ASP A 138 -6.31 -28.22 -12.83
CA ASP A 138 -5.15 -29.03 -12.43
C ASP A 138 -4.23 -29.37 -13.60
N VAL A 139 -2.93 -29.48 -13.33
CA VAL A 139 -1.92 -29.91 -14.32
C VAL A 139 -1.31 -31.25 -13.96
N ILE A 140 -1.01 -32.07 -14.97
CA ILE A 140 -0.50 -33.43 -14.78
C ILE A 140 0.71 -33.70 -15.67
N VAL A 141 1.78 -34.22 -15.08
CA VAL A 141 2.89 -34.84 -15.82
C VAL A 141 2.93 -36.35 -15.59
N LYS A 142 3.30 -37.11 -16.63
CA LYS A 142 3.44 -38.57 -16.60
C LYS A 142 4.77 -39.00 -17.18
N SER A 143 5.21 -40.22 -16.91
CA SER A 143 6.36 -40.82 -17.59
C SER A 143 6.06 -41.13 -19.06
N ASP A 144 7.07 -40.99 -19.90
CA ASP A 144 7.08 -41.50 -21.27
C ASP A 144 8.39 -42.28 -21.51
N PRO A 145 8.34 -43.41 -22.22
CA PRO A 145 9.52 -44.25 -22.43
C PRO A 145 10.59 -43.63 -23.33
N ASN A 146 10.27 -42.56 -24.07
CA ASN A 146 11.13 -42.01 -25.12
C ASN A 146 11.50 -40.53 -24.92
N HIS A 147 10.68 -39.75 -24.21
CA HIS A 147 10.86 -38.31 -24.06
C HIS A 147 10.57 -37.84 -22.63
N ALA A 148 11.12 -36.68 -22.27
CA ALA A 148 10.80 -36.00 -21.02
C ALA A 148 9.37 -35.41 -21.07
N SER A 149 8.74 -35.26 -19.91
CA SER A 149 7.46 -34.59 -19.74
C SER A 149 7.65 -33.31 -18.94
N GLU A 150 7.35 -32.16 -19.52
CA GLU A 150 7.56 -30.89 -18.84
C GLU A 150 6.33 -30.00 -18.94
N ILE A 151 5.91 -29.42 -17.81
CA ILE A 151 4.95 -28.33 -17.77
C ILE A 151 5.64 -27.14 -17.08
N ASN A 152 5.69 -26.01 -17.78
CA ASN A 152 6.25 -24.76 -17.28
C ASN A 152 5.14 -23.72 -17.21
N ILE A 153 4.87 -23.20 -16.01
CA ILE A 153 3.82 -22.22 -15.75
C ILE A 153 4.47 -20.92 -15.27
N GLY A 154 4.29 -19.84 -16.00
CA GLY A 154 4.72 -18.50 -15.63
C GLY A 154 3.53 -17.59 -15.39
N ILE A 155 3.33 -17.19 -14.14
CA ILE A 155 2.32 -16.22 -13.76
C ILE A 155 3.03 -14.89 -13.46
N ASP A 156 2.84 -13.89 -14.31
CA ASP A 156 3.27 -12.51 -14.07
C ASP A 156 2.13 -11.55 -14.44
N GLY A 157 2.03 -10.41 -13.77
CA GLY A 157 0.96 -9.42 -13.96
C GLY A 157 -0.12 -9.40 -12.87
N LYS A 158 -0.69 -8.21 -12.65
CA LYS A 158 -1.55 -7.90 -11.48
C LYS A 158 -2.88 -8.65 -11.43
N LEU A 159 -3.34 -9.21 -12.55
CA LEU A 159 -4.58 -9.96 -12.68
C LEU A 159 -4.34 -11.42 -13.08
N SER A 160 -3.06 -11.81 -13.20
CA SER A 160 -2.72 -13.16 -13.60
C SER A 160 -2.75 -14.08 -12.38
N LEU A 161 -3.42 -15.21 -12.52
CA LEU A 161 -3.54 -16.21 -11.48
C LEU A 161 -3.55 -17.60 -12.07
N TRP A 162 -3.12 -18.55 -11.26
CA TRP A 162 -3.40 -19.95 -11.44
C TRP A 162 -4.17 -20.47 -10.24
N ASP A 163 -5.29 -21.11 -10.47
CA ASP A 163 -6.11 -21.81 -9.49
C ASP A 163 -6.11 -23.30 -9.85
N GLY A 164 -5.50 -24.16 -9.03
CA GLY A 164 -5.40 -25.60 -9.29
C GLY A 164 -4.20 -26.30 -8.64
N LEU A 165 -4.13 -27.62 -8.82
CA LEU A 165 -3.10 -28.50 -8.25
C LEU A 165 -2.06 -28.97 -9.29
N ALA A 166 -0.88 -29.37 -8.79
CA ALA A 166 0.26 -29.83 -9.59
C ALA A 166 0.53 -31.33 -9.39
N PHE A 167 0.03 -32.22 -10.25
CA PHE A 167 0.23 -33.66 -10.08
C PHE A 167 1.41 -34.19 -10.89
N ASN A 168 2.42 -34.72 -10.20
CA ASN A 168 3.47 -35.53 -10.82
C ASN A 168 3.19 -37.02 -10.61
N LEU A 169 2.70 -37.69 -11.67
CA LEU A 169 2.35 -39.10 -11.66
C LEU A 169 3.41 -39.98 -12.33
N ALA A 170 4.61 -39.44 -12.53
CA ALA A 170 5.70 -40.16 -13.16
C ALA A 170 6.29 -41.22 -12.23
N ASP A 171 6.69 -42.34 -12.82
CA ASP A 171 7.54 -43.33 -12.18
C ASP A 171 8.89 -42.67 -11.84
N LYS A 172 9.30 -42.78 -10.57
CA LYS A 172 10.56 -42.24 -10.06
C LYS A 172 11.78 -42.86 -10.73
N ASP A 173 11.64 -44.09 -11.24
CA ASP A 173 12.70 -44.83 -11.93
C ASP A 173 12.64 -44.64 -13.46
N ALA A 174 11.76 -43.78 -13.97
CA ALA A 174 11.66 -43.50 -15.39
C ALA A 174 12.97 -42.92 -15.94
N LYS A 175 13.37 -43.40 -17.12
CA LYS A 175 14.59 -42.95 -17.81
C LYS A 175 14.58 -41.45 -18.13
N TYR A 176 13.42 -40.91 -18.45
CA TYR A 176 13.25 -39.51 -18.83
C TYR A 176 12.53 -38.75 -17.71
N PRO A 177 12.98 -37.52 -17.39
CA PRO A 177 12.42 -36.76 -16.27
C PRO A 177 11.00 -36.26 -16.59
N SER A 178 10.22 -36.10 -15.53
CA SER A 178 8.88 -35.51 -15.58
C SER A 178 8.80 -34.38 -14.56
N HIS A 179 8.76 -33.13 -15.01
CA HIS A 179 8.86 -31.96 -14.16
C HIS A 179 7.70 -30.98 -14.37
N ILE A 180 7.19 -30.44 -13.26
CA ILE A 180 6.33 -29.25 -13.24
C ILE A 180 7.17 -28.10 -12.66
N ASN A 181 7.34 -27.02 -13.42
CA ASN A 181 8.06 -25.83 -13.00
C ASN A 181 7.09 -24.64 -12.91
N VAL A 182 7.14 -23.90 -11.81
CA VAL A 182 6.26 -22.77 -11.54
C VAL A 182 7.13 -21.53 -11.31
N PHE A 183 6.86 -20.49 -12.09
CA PHE A 183 7.53 -19.20 -12.04
C PHE A 183 6.50 -18.15 -11.65
N LEU A 184 6.64 -17.58 -10.46
CA LEU A 184 5.81 -16.49 -9.96
C LEU A 184 6.60 -15.20 -10.13
N GLY A 185 6.17 -14.38 -11.10
CA GLY A 185 6.68 -13.03 -11.32
C GLY A 185 6.29 -12.10 -10.18
N ASP A 186 6.58 -10.80 -10.30
CA ASP A 186 6.42 -9.83 -9.22
C ASP A 186 4.98 -9.70 -8.67
N TYR A 187 3.98 -10.21 -9.40
CA TYR A 187 2.56 -10.23 -9.02
C TYR A 187 1.88 -11.59 -9.25
N GLY A 188 2.67 -12.64 -9.52
CA GLY A 188 2.12 -13.94 -9.88
C GLY A 188 1.41 -14.61 -8.71
N TYR A 189 0.18 -15.06 -8.94
CA TYR A 189 -0.65 -15.67 -7.91
C TYR A 189 -0.93 -17.14 -8.24
N TRP A 190 -0.73 -18.02 -7.26
CA TRP A 190 -1.16 -19.41 -7.29
C TRP A 190 -2.13 -19.66 -6.13
N ASP A 191 -3.40 -19.86 -6.45
CA ASP A 191 -4.40 -20.37 -5.52
C ASP A 191 -4.33 -21.91 -5.53
N HIS A 192 -3.81 -22.47 -4.44
CA HIS A 192 -3.68 -23.92 -4.28
C HIS A 192 -5.02 -24.47 -3.78
N PHE A 193 -5.94 -24.61 -4.73
CA PHE A 193 -7.31 -25.05 -4.51
C PHE A 193 -7.69 -26.16 -5.48
N TYR A 194 -8.47 -27.14 -5.01
CA TYR A 194 -8.86 -28.28 -5.83
C TYR A 194 -10.08 -27.95 -6.70
N GLN A 195 -9.91 -27.98 -8.02
CA GLN A 195 -10.96 -27.63 -8.99
C GLN A 195 -11.82 -28.84 -9.44
N ALA A 196 -11.88 -29.92 -8.65
CA ALA A 196 -12.76 -31.08 -8.86
C ALA A 196 -12.56 -31.92 -10.15
N GLY A 197 -11.34 -32.01 -10.69
CA GLY A 197 -11.12 -32.64 -11.99
C GLY A 197 -10.01 -33.67 -12.16
N LEU A 198 -10.29 -34.90 -11.71
CA LEU A 198 -9.44 -36.06 -11.97
C LEU A 198 -10.22 -37.20 -12.66
N HIS A 199 -10.39 -37.12 -13.99
CA HIS A 199 -10.97 -38.23 -14.77
C HIS A 199 -10.04 -39.44 -14.96
N GLU A 200 -8.82 -39.41 -14.43
CA GLU A 200 -7.87 -40.52 -14.55
C GLU A 200 -7.95 -41.49 -13.36
N GLY A 201 -9.17 -41.97 -13.11
CA GLY A 201 -9.47 -43.31 -12.61
C GLY A 201 -9.01 -43.77 -11.23
N ASN A 202 -8.10 -43.10 -10.52
CA ASN A 202 -7.60 -43.55 -9.20
C ASN A 202 -7.05 -42.45 -8.29
N LEU A 203 -7.11 -41.17 -8.67
CA LEU A 203 -6.58 -40.10 -7.83
C LEU A 203 -7.66 -39.60 -6.86
N SER A 204 -7.40 -39.71 -5.55
CA SER A 204 -8.16 -38.99 -4.53
C SER A 204 -7.66 -37.54 -4.53
N GLY A 205 -8.32 -36.69 -5.33
CA GLY A 205 -8.00 -35.26 -5.40
C GLY A 205 -7.99 -34.56 -4.04
N SER A 206 -8.73 -35.10 -3.07
CA SER A 206 -8.81 -34.58 -1.70
C SER A 206 -7.60 -34.87 -0.80
N THR A 207 -6.62 -35.68 -1.25
CA THR A 207 -5.46 -36.07 -0.41
C THR A 207 -4.13 -36.17 -1.14
N GLN A 208 -4.11 -36.15 -2.47
CA GLN A 208 -2.88 -36.29 -3.26
C GLN A 208 -2.03 -34.99 -3.20
N PRO A 209 -0.75 -35.04 -2.79
CA PRO A 209 0.09 -33.84 -2.74
C PRO A 209 0.39 -33.26 -4.12
N SER A 210 0.48 -31.94 -4.17
CA SER A 210 1.07 -31.22 -5.31
C SER A 210 2.58 -31.41 -5.31
N HIS A 211 3.18 -31.66 -6.47
CA HIS A 211 4.62 -31.81 -6.65
C HIS A 211 5.14 -30.84 -7.71
N VAL A 212 5.98 -29.91 -7.29
CA VAL A 212 6.63 -28.90 -8.12
C VAL A 212 8.14 -29.14 -8.08
N HIS A 213 8.74 -29.34 -9.24
CA HIS A 213 10.18 -29.53 -9.36
C HIS A 213 10.94 -28.23 -9.02
N LYS A 214 10.45 -27.10 -9.52
CA LYS A 214 11.05 -25.80 -9.25
C LYS A 214 9.98 -24.75 -9.03
N LEU A 215 10.00 -24.12 -7.87
CA LEU A 215 9.20 -22.93 -7.57
C LEU A 215 10.12 -21.72 -7.54
N VAL A 216 9.95 -20.81 -8.49
CA VAL A 216 10.73 -19.58 -8.58
C VAL A 216 9.85 -18.42 -8.17
N GLY A 217 10.24 -17.74 -7.12
CA GLY A 217 9.62 -16.52 -6.64
C GLY A 217 10.28 -15.25 -7.16
N SER A 218 9.85 -14.14 -6.58
CA SER A 218 10.32 -12.81 -6.95
C SER A 218 11.74 -12.52 -6.42
N LYS A 219 12.28 -11.36 -6.83
CA LYS A 219 13.62 -10.92 -6.42
C LYS A 219 13.73 -10.53 -4.95
N ASN A 220 12.61 -10.16 -4.32
CA ASN A 220 12.56 -9.80 -2.90
C ASN A 220 11.12 -9.86 -2.39
N ARG A 221 10.98 -9.99 -1.08
CA ARG A 221 9.68 -10.11 -0.37
C ARG A 221 8.65 -8.99 -0.59
N ASN A 222 9.02 -7.85 -1.19
CA ASN A 222 8.09 -6.72 -1.36
C ASN A 222 7.18 -6.86 -2.58
N TYR A 223 7.44 -7.86 -3.42
CA TYR A 223 6.60 -8.20 -4.55
C TYR A 223 5.43 -9.10 -4.11
N VAL A 224 4.30 -9.00 -4.80
CA VAL A 224 3.01 -9.58 -4.39
C VAL A 224 2.85 -11.00 -4.93
N ASN A 225 3.96 -11.68 -5.22
CA ASN A 225 3.93 -13.05 -5.68
C ASN A 225 3.48 -13.95 -4.53
N ALA A 226 2.49 -14.79 -4.76
CA ALA A 226 1.85 -15.52 -3.68
C ALA A 226 1.46 -16.94 -4.08
N VAL A 227 1.52 -17.83 -3.09
CA VAL A 227 0.82 -19.10 -3.07
C VAL A 227 -0.20 -19.00 -1.93
N ILE A 228 -1.49 -19.13 -2.22
CA ILE A 228 -2.48 -19.33 -1.17
C ILE A 228 -2.67 -20.81 -0.97
N GLN A 229 -2.45 -21.30 0.25
CA GLN A 229 -2.72 -22.67 0.63
C GLN A 229 -4.13 -22.76 1.20
N HIS A 230 -5.08 -23.10 0.33
CA HIS A 230 -6.46 -23.32 0.75
C HIS A 230 -6.75 -24.79 1.03
N GLU A 231 -6.11 -25.75 0.38
CA GLU A 231 -6.50 -27.17 0.51
C GLU A 231 -5.72 -27.97 1.54
N TYR A 232 -6.30 -29.09 1.99
CA TYR A 232 -5.60 -30.08 2.83
C TYR A 232 -4.36 -30.67 2.15
N ASN A 233 -4.30 -30.63 0.81
CA ASN A 233 -3.22 -31.20 0.03
C ASN A 233 -1.89 -30.49 0.32
N GLU A 234 -0.84 -31.28 0.60
CA GLU A 234 0.50 -30.77 0.79
C GLU A 234 1.10 -30.24 -0.53
N ILE A 235 2.01 -29.29 -0.43
CA ILE A 235 2.82 -28.80 -1.56
C ILE A 235 4.26 -29.26 -1.36
N HIS A 236 4.75 -30.11 -2.25
CA HIS A 236 6.13 -30.57 -2.29
C HIS A 236 6.90 -29.82 -3.37
N ILE A 237 8.00 -29.18 -2.97
CA ILE A 237 8.86 -28.35 -3.81
C ILE A 237 10.27 -28.95 -3.78
N ASP A 238 10.76 -29.48 -4.90
CA ASP A 238 12.12 -30.04 -4.92
C ASP A 238 13.16 -28.93 -4.74
N LYS A 239 12.95 -27.78 -5.41
CA LYS A 239 13.85 -26.63 -5.31
C LYS A 239 13.11 -25.29 -5.28
N LEU A 240 13.29 -24.53 -4.20
CA LEU A 240 12.84 -23.15 -4.08
C LEU A 240 13.93 -22.17 -4.52
N GLU A 241 13.57 -21.19 -5.35
CA GLU A 241 14.46 -20.10 -5.76
C GLU A 241 13.77 -18.74 -5.56
N GLY A 242 14.50 -17.73 -5.09
CA GLY A 242 13.94 -16.39 -4.86
C GLY A 242 13.00 -16.32 -3.64
N HIS A 243 12.14 -15.30 -3.61
CA HIS A 243 11.22 -15.04 -2.49
C HIS A 243 9.79 -15.45 -2.84
N VAL A 244 9.17 -16.29 -2.01
CA VAL A 244 7.76 -16.69 -2.16
C VAL A 244 6.99 -16.38 -0.89
N ASN A 245 5.82 -15.77 -1.05
CA ASN A 245 4.87 -15.54 0.04
C ASN A 245 3.82 -16.66 0.04
N PHE A 246 3.71 -17.38 1.15
CA PHE A 246 2.73 -18.43 1.38
C PHE A 246 1.67 -17.92 2.35
N PHE A 247 0.40 -18.07 1.99
CA PHE A 247 -0.73 -17.61 2.79
C PHE A 247 -1.58 -18.79 3.25
N TYR A 248 -1.89 -18.81 4.55
CA TYR A 248 -2.88 -19.69 5.15
C TYR A 248 -4.05 -18.84 5.64
N ASP A 249 -5.29 -19.25 5.39
CA ASP A 249 -6.43 -18.70 6.11
C ASP A 249 -6.85 -19.62 7.26
N ILE A 250 -7.52 -19.04 8.25
CA ILE A 250 -8.16 -19.82 9.31
C ILE A 250 -9.43 -20.46 8.73
N ASN A 251 -9.73 -21.71 9.11
CA ASN A 251 -10.85 -22.54 8.62
C ASN A 251 -11.98 -21.76 7.89
N ASP A 252 -11.86 -21.61 6.58
CA ASP A 252 -13.00 -21.41 5.68
C ASP A 252 -13.45 -22.79 5.20
N GLU A 253 -13.73 -23.68 6.16
CA GLU A 253 -14.52 -24.88 5.87
C GLU A 253 -15.84 -24.32 5.34
N TYR A 254 -16.11 -24.59 4.06
CA TYR A 254 -17.38 -24.33 3.40
C TYR A 254 -18.50 -25.05 4.17
N ASP A 255 -18.96 -24.49 5.28
CA ASP A 255 -20.05 -25.04 6.07
C ASP A 255 -20.76 -23.91 6.83
N ALA A 256 -21.59 -23.18 6.09
CA ALA A 256 -22.91 -22.97 6.65
C ALA A 256 -23.53 -24.37 6.79
N PRO A 257 -23.93 -24.82 7.99
CA PRO A 257 -24.48 -26.16 8.14
C PRO A 257 -25.66 -26.30 7.17
N GLU A 258 -25.57 -27.23 6.21
CA GLU A 258 -26.65 -27.51 5.25
C GLU A 258 -27.96 -27.87 5.97
N ASP A 259 -27.87 -28.25 7.26
CA ASP A 259 -29.00 -28.58 8.13
C ASP A 259 -28.99 -27.76 9.44
N PRO A 260 -29.99 -26.89 9.69
CA PRO A 260 -30.16 -26.16 10.94
C PRO A 260 -30.32 -27.04 12.20
N ALA A 261 -30.50 -28.36 12.06
CA ALA A 261 -30.67 -29.30 13.16
C ALA A 261 -29.36 -29.95 13.64
N ASN A 262 -28.23 -29.76 12.96
CA ASN A 262 -26.97 -30.40 13.33
C ASN A 262 -26.25 -29.62 14.44
N THR A 263 -26.19 -30.20 15.65
CA THR A 263 -25.56 -29.62 16.85
C THR A 263 -24.12 -30.14 17.04
N THR A 264 -23.35 -30.19 15.96
CA THR A 264 -21.94 -30.57 16.02
C THR A 264 -21.12 -29.50 16.75
N PRO A 265 -20.10 -29.88 17.56
CA PRO A 265 -19.39 -28.93 18.40
C PRO A 265 -18.73 -27.84 17.54
N THR A 266 -19.02 -26.57 17.84
CA THR A 266 -18.30 -25.42 17.28
C THR A 266 -16.86 -25.44 17.78
N LYS A 267 -15.99 -26.18 17.10
CA LYS A 267 -14.56 -26.19 17.39
C LYS A 267 -14.04 -24.76 17.15
N ILE A 268 -13.59 -24.12 18.22
CA ILE A 268 -13.08 -22.75 18.16
C ILE A 268 -11.68 -22.81 17.55
N TYR A 269 -11.56 -22.41 16.29
CA TYR A 269 -10.28 -22.30 15.61
C TYR A 269 -9.72 -20.89 15.81
N ASN A 270 -8.86 -20.75 16.82
CA ASN A 270 -8.33 -19.46 17.26
C ASN A 270 -6.80 -19.33 17.07
N GLY A 271 -6.20 -20.25 16.33
CA GLY A 271 -4.77 -20.27 16.04
C GLY A 271 -3.89 -20.84 17.17
N LEU A 272 -4.47 -21.17 18.33
CA LEU A 272 -3.71 -21.65 19.48
C LEU A 272 -3.35 -23.14 19.39
N THR A 273 -3.97 -23.88 18.47
CA THR A 273 -3.63 -25.28 18.20
C THR A 273 -3.21 -25.47 16.73
N PRO A 274 -2.37 -26.47 16.41
CA PRO A 274 -1.93 -26.71 15.04
C PRO A 274 -3.07 -26.90 14.03
N GLU A 275 -4.19 -27.49 14.46
CA GLU A 275 -5.37 -27.75 13.63
C GLU A 275 -6.16 -26.47 13.28
N SER A 276 -5.77 -25.31 13.79
CA SER A 276 -6.38 -24.03 13.44
C SER A 276 -6.04 -23.57 12.02
N PHE A 277 -4.95 -24.09 11.45
CA PHE A 277 -4.54 -23.86 10.07
C PHE A 277 -4.87 -25.11 9.26
N TRP A 278 -6.00 -25.07 8.56
CA TRP A 278 -6.60 -26.20 7.84
C TRP A 278 -5.73 -26.72 6.71
N GLY A 279 -5.11 -25.81 5.96
CA GLY A 279 -4.32 -26.12 4.77
C GLY A 279 -3.14 -27.06 5.02
N GLY A 280 -2.77 -27.81 3.98
CA GLY A 280 -1.68 -28.78 3.97
C GLY A 280 -0.31 -28.14 4.16
N ASP A 281 0.65 -28.97 4.55
CA ASP A 281 2.02 -28.54 4.83
C ASP A 281 2.79 -28.23 3.53
N ILE A 282 3.79 -27.36 3.62
CA ILE A 282 4.70 -27.00 2.53
C ILE A 282 6.05 -27.67 2.77
N HIS A 283 6.43 -28.59 1.90
CA HIS A 283 7.67 -29.36 1.96
C HIS A 283 8.67 -28.83 0.94
N ILE A 284 9.74 -28.17 1.40
CA ILE A 284 10.83 -27.67 0.56
C ILE A 284 12.03 -28.60 0.72
N THR A 285 12.40 -29.31 -0.34
CA THR A 285 13.53 -30.24 -0.30
C THR A 285 14.86 -29.51 -0.27
N SER A 286 15.10 -28.62 -1.25
CA SER A 286 16.32 -27.82 -1.39
C SER A 286 16.01 -26.37 -1.73
N ALA A 287 16.97 -25.48 -1.47
CA ALA A 287 16.85 -24.07 -1.78
C ALA A 287 18.10 -23.52 -2.48
N ALA A 288 17.90 -22.65 -3.48
CA ALA A 288 18.98 -21.85 -4.04
C ALA A 288 19.49 -20.80 -3.03
N PRO A 289 20.74 -20.32 -3.16
CA PRO A 289 21.22 -19.21 -2.35
C PRO A 289 20.30 -17.99 -2.43
N ASN A 290 20.05 -17.34 -1.29
CA ASN A 290 19.11 -16.22 -1.13
C ASN A 290 17.63 -16.58 -1.42
N ALA A 291 17.23 -17.83 -1.23
CA ALA A 291 15.82 -18.19 -1.26
C ALA A 291 15.14 -17.91 0.09
N TYR A 292 13.88 -17.50 0.02
CA TYR A 292 13.07 -17.16 1.20
C TYR A 292 11.65 -17.69 1.08
N ALA A 293 11.19 -18.35 2.14
CA ALA A 293 9.79 -18.70 2.35
C ALA A 293 9.17 -17.78 3.40
N HIS A 294 8.22 -16.95 3.00
CA HIS A 294 7.53 -16.02 3.89
C HIS A 294 6.11 -16.53 4.14
N VAL A 295 5.78 -16.88 5.38
CA VAL A 295 4.50 -17.52 5.75
C VAL A 295 3.62 -16.52 6.47
N PHE A 296 2.36 -16.40 6.05
CA PHE A 296 1.42 -15.44 6.60
C PHE A 296 0.06 -16.06 6.88
N SER A 297 -0.62 -15.50 7.89
CA SER A 297 -2.06 -15.73 8.12
C SER A 297 -2.78 -14.41 8.34
N SER A 298 -4.06 -14.36 7.94
CA SER A 298 -4.97 -13.27 8.32
C SER A 298 -5.12 -13.21 9.85
N GLN A 299 -5.43 -12.04 10.42
CA GLN A 299 -5.78 -11.89 11.85
C GLN A 299 -7.21 -12.38 12.17
N LYS A 300 -8.02 -12.64 11.15
CA LYS A 300 -9.43 -13.03 11.32
C LYS A 300 -9.52 -14.31 12.13
N GLY A 301 -10.43 -14.31 13.10
CA GLY A 301 -10.67 -15.40 14.06
C GLY A 301 -9.48 -15.87 14.92
N LEU A 302 -8.27 -15.33 14.75
CA LEU A 302 -7.13 -15.60 15.62
C LEU A 302 -7.30 -14.94 17.00
N ASP A 303 -7.00 -15.68 18.07
CA ASP A 303 -6.94 -15.13 19.42
C ASP A 303 -5.62 -14.37 19.60
N VAL A 304 -5.61 -13.10 19.21
CA VAL A 304 -4.46 -12.21 19.43
C VAL A 304 -4.55 -11.41 20.75
N SER A 305 -5.35 -11.88 21.72
CA SER A 305 -5.63 -11.14 22.96
C SER A 305 -4.42 -10.97 23.88
N SER A 306 -3.37 -11.77 23.68
CA SER A 306 -2.14 -11.71 24.45
C SER A 306 -0.92 -11.98 23.57
N GLU A 307 0.24 -11.50 24.02
CA GLU A 307 1.51 -11.76 23.34
C GLU A 307 1.86 -13.25 23.28
N ASP A 308 1.55 -14.01 24.34
CA ASP A 308 1.77 -15.46 24.39
C ASP A 308 0.92 -16.20 23.35
N ASN A 309 -0.32 -15.75 23.15
CA ASN A 309 -1.19 -16.30 22.13
C ASN A 309 -0.66 -16.01 20.73
N VAL A 310 -0.24 -14.75 20.47
CA VAL A 310 0.40 -14.37 19.21
C VAL A 310 1.64 -15.23 18.93
N ASN A 311 2.47 -15.49 19.95
CA ASN A 311 3.64 -16.33 19.80
C ASN A 311 3.28 -17.79 19.46
N LYS A 312 2.27 -18.37 20.11
CA LYS A 312 1.79 -19.72 19.80
C LYS A 312 1.23 -19.82 18.38
N ILE A 313 0.49 -18.80 17.95
CA ILE A 313 -0.05 -18.72 16.58
C ILE A 313 1.10 -18.72 15.56
N LEU A 314 2.10 -17.86 15.75
CA LEU A 314 3.26 -17.79 14.86
C LEU A 314 4.06 -19.11 14.86
N ASP A 315 4.16 -19.79 15.99
CA ASP A 315 4.83 -21.10 16.08
C ASP A 315 4.04 -22.21 15.37
N ASN A 316 2.73 -22.28 15.59
CA ASN A 316 1.86 -23.20 14.87
C ASN A 316 1.89 -22.96 13.35
N LEU A 317 1.95 -21.71 12.91
CA LEU A 317 2.06 -21.37 11.49
C LEU A 317 3.46 -21.71 10.94
N ALA A 318 4.53 -21.54 11.72
CA ALA A 318 5.88 -21.94 11.31
C ALA A 318 6.03 -23.47 11.15
N HIS A 319 5.30 -24.26 11.96
CA HIS A 319 5.29 -25.72 11.86
C HIS A 319 4.69 -26.27 10.55
N LYS A 320 4.03 -25.42 9.74
CA LYS A 320 3.47 -25.78 8.43
C LYS A 320 4.51 -25.87 7.31
N VAL A 321 5.77 -25.48 7.56
CA VAL A 321 6.80 -25.46 6.51
C VAL A 321 7.99 -26.32 6.92
N TYR A 322 8.46 -27.15 5.99
CA TYR A 322 9.60 -28.06 6.17
C TYR A 322 10.72 -27.72 5.20
N TYR A 323 11.96 -27.75 5.69
CA TYR A 323 13.17 -27.62 4.90
C TYR A 323 14.05 -28.86 5.01
N HIS A 324 13.78 -29.90 4.21
CA HIS A 324 14.34 -31.23 4.42
C HIS A 324 15.86 -31.26 4.36
N ASN A 325 16.51 -30.62 3.36
CA ASN A 325 17.98 -30.64 3.29
C ASN A 325 18.68 -29.84 4.39
N TYR A 326 17.96 -29.17 5.28
CA TYR A 326 18.53 -28.66 6.52
C TYR A 326 19.17 -29.79 7.35
N VAL A 327 18.57 -30.98 7.37
CA VAL A 327 19.11 -32.15 8.09
C VAL A 327 20.46 -32.61 7.51
N ASN A 328 20.65 -32.38 6.20
CA ASN A 328 21.86 -32.74 5.45
C ASN A 328 22.90 -31.60 5.41
N GLY A 329 22.66 -30.50 6.13
CA GLY A 329 23.62 -29.39 6.25
C GLY A 329 23.38 -28.21 5.29
N GLU A 330 22.35 -28.23 4.46
CA GLU A 330 22.01 -27.09 3.59
C GLU A 330 21.45 -25.91 4.41
N ARG A 331 21.86 -24.67 4.10
CA ARG A 331 21.50 -23.46 4.87
C ARG A 331 21.07 -22.29 3.97
N ASN A 332 20.62 -22.61 2.77
CA ASN A 332 20.31 -21.61 1.74
C ASN A 332 18.94 -20.97 1.93
N LEU A 333 18.02 -21.66 2.62
CA LEU A 333 16.66 -21.19 2.87
C LEU A 333 16.58 -20.36 4.15
N GLN A 334 16.03 -19.15 4.02
CA GLN A 334 15.57 -18.35 5.14
C GLN A 334 14.04 -18.37 5.21
N GLY A 335 13.49 -18.29 6.41
CA GLY A 335 12.05 -18.28 6.61
C GLY A 335 11.60 -17.17 7.54
N THR A 336 10.40 -16.64 7.30
CA THR A 336 9.73 -15.70 8.20
C THR A 336 8.27 -16.10 8.36
N VAL A 337 7.69 -15.80 9.53
CA VAL A 337 6.28 -16.03 9.82
C VAL A 337 5.65 -14.76 10.35
N GLY A 338 4.41 -14.45 9.96
CA GLY A 338 3.72 -13.24 10.40
C GLY A 338 2.20 -13.33 10.41
N ILE A 339 1.57 -12.54 11.30
CA ILE A 339 0.12 -12.30 11.30
C ILE A 339 -0.16 -10.97 10.62
N ALA A 340 -1.10 -11.01 9.69
CA ALA A 340 -1.48 -9.91 8.84
C ALA A 340 -2.55 -9.03 9.54
N SER A 341 -2.47 -7.70 9.46
CA SER A 341 -3.39 -6.80 10.19
C SER A 341 -4.86 -6.94 9.77
N ASN A 342 -5.79 -6.78 10.71
CA ASN A 342 -7.24 -6.79 10.45
C ASN A 342 -7.61 -5.84 9.29
N GLY A 343 -8.21 -6.38 8.22
CA GLY A 343 -8.66 -5.61 7.06
C GLY A 343 -7.80 -5.67 5.78
N ALA A 344 -6.82 -6.58 5.66
CA ALA A 344 -6.14 -6.81 4.37
C ALA A 344 -6.41 -8.19 3.72
N GLU A 345 -7.61 -8.73 3.97
CA GLU A 345 -8.19 -9.94 3.32
C GLU A 345 -8.37 -9.83 1.79
N SER A 346 -7.64 -8.96 1.09
CA SER A 346 -7.45 -9.04 -0.36
C SER A 346 -5.98 -8.84 -0.75
N ALA A 347 -5.26 -9.97 -0.84
CA ALA A 347 -4.04 -10.17 -1.60
C ALA A 347 -2.84 -9.22 -1.41
N ARG A 348 -2.71 -8.47 -0.31
CA ARG A 348 -1.57 -7.54 -0.11
C ARG A 348 -1.19 -7.37 1.36
N PHE A 349 -0.21 -8.13 1.83
CA PHE A 349 0.32 -7.94 3.16
C PHE A 349 1.85 -7.84 3.18
N LYS A 350 2.34 -6.79 3.84
CA LYS A 350 3.67 -6.76 4.46
C LYS A 350 3.54 -6.25 5.88
N VAL A 351 4.18 -6.98 6.79
CA VAL A 351 4.22 -6.77 8.23
C VAL A 351 4.96 -5.46 8.57
N LEU A 352 4.33 -4.65 9.43
CA LEU A 352 4.89 -3.46 10.06
C LEU A 352 5.48 -3.87 11.40
N THR A 353 6.80 -3.72 11.58
CA THR A 353 7.38 -3.75 12.92
C THR A 353 6.88 -2.52 13.69
N GLU A 354 6.17 -2.83 14.79
CA GLU A 354 5.63 -1.94 15.83
C GLU A 354 4.24 -1.34 15.56
N SER A 355 3.21 -2.18 15.74
CA SER A 355 2.35 -2.18 16.94
C SER A 355 1.03 -2.95 16.76
N TYR A 356 0.78 -3.56 15.59
CA TYR A 356 -0.34 -4.50 15.39
C TYR A 356 -0.08 -5.68 14.43
N ALA A 357 1.17 -5.90 13.97
CA ALA A 357 1.59 -7.10 13.24
C ALA A 357 2.89 -7.63 13.85
N LYS A 358 2.94 -8.90 14.27
CA LYS A 358 4.15 -9.55 14.79
C LYS A 358 4.69 -10.48 13.70
N GLU A 359 5.91 -10.23 13.25
CA GLU A 359 6.70 -11.10 12.37
C GLU A 359 7.91 -11.62 13.15
N GLY A 360 8.34 -12.84 12.84
CA GLY A 360 9.68 -13.29 13.24
C GLY A 360 10.27 -14.32 12.30
N ALA A 361 11.53 -14.64 12.57
CA ALA A 361 12.27 -15.61 11.79
C ALA A 361 11.80 -17.03 12.10
N ILE A 362 11.72 -17.85 11.05
CA ILE A 362 11.59 -19.30 11.18
C ILE A 362 13.00 -19.86 11.34
N THR A 363 13.17 -20.67 12.38
CA THR A 363 14.33 -21.54 12.57
C THR A 363 13.99 -22.95 12.11
N TRP A 364 14.96 -23.68 11.58
CA TRP A 364 14.76 -25.03 11.06
C TRP A 364 15.29 -26.07 12.04
N GLN A 365 14.53 -27.13 12.27
CA GLN A 365 14.82 -28.16 13.27
C GLN A 365 15.41 -29.42 12.62
N ALA A 366 16.71 -29.66 12.80
CA ALA A 366 17.39 -30.82 12.20
C ALA A 366 16.89 -32.17 12.78
N ASP A 367 16.46 -32.18 14.03
CA ASP A 367 15.89 -33.34 14.74
C ASP A 367 14.41 -33.59 14.41
N LYS A 368 13.79 -32.70 13.63
CA LYS A 368 12.38 -32.76 13.18
C LYS A 368 12.26 -32.66 11.67
N ASP A 369 13.16 -33.31 10.95
CA ASP A 369 13.15 -33.36 9.48
C ASP A 369 13.10 -31.97 8.80
N GLY A 370 13.75 -30.99 9.43
CA GLY A 370 13.79 -29.62 8.92
C GLY A 370 12.51 -28.81 9.15
N GLN A 371 11.59 -29.26 10.02
CA GLN A 371 10.38 -28.50 10.35
C GLN A 371 10.71 -27.09 10.88
N GLY A 372 9.98 -26.10 10.40
CA GLY A 372 10.05 -24.72 10.84
C GLY A 372 9.57 -24.53 12.27
N LYS A 373 10.18 -23.58 12.98
CA LYS A 373 9.83 -23.20 14.36
C LYS A 373 10.01 -21.71 14.57
N TYR A 374 9.07 -21.08 15.27
CA TYR A 374 9.21 -19.69 15.70
C TYR A 374 9.76 -19.63 17.13
N VAL A 375 10.88 -18.91 17.31
CA VAL A 375 11.50 -18.76 18.63
C VAL A 375 11.25 -17.36 19.16
N TYR A 376 10.57 -17.28 20.31
CA TYR A 376 10.27 -16.04 21.01
C TYR A 376 11.32 -15.76 22.10
N GLY A 377 11.83 -14.52 22.19
CA GLY A 377 12.58 -14.06 23.37
C GLY A 377 14.11 -14.02 23.30
N GLU A 378 14.76 -14.28 22.15
CA GLU A 378 16.23 -14.17 21.99
C GLU A 378 16.67 -13.17 20.91
N ASN A 379 16.05 -11.99 20.82
CA ASN A 379 16.70 -10.82 20.19
C ASN A 379 17.73 -10.19 21.14
N LYS A 380 18.60 -11.00 21.73
CA LYS A 380 19.93 -10.55 22.14
C LYS A 380 20.86 -10.96 20.98
N PRO A 381 21.58 -10.02 20.35
CA PRO A 381 22.50 -10.39 19.29
C PRO A 381 23.47 -11.45 19.81
N THR A 382 23.44 -12.64 19.23
CA THR A 382 24.50 -13.62 19.40
C THR A 382 25.79 -12.94 18.92
N PRO A 383 26.89 -12.96 19.70
CA PRO A 383 28.14 -12.41 19.25
C PRO A 383 28.53 -13.09 17.95
N LYS A 384 28.78 -12.28 16.91
CA LYS A 384 29.40 -12.74 15.67
C LYS A 384 30.64 -13.58 16.04
N PRO A 385 30.87 -14.75 15.42
CA PRO A 385 32.07 -15.55 15.67
C PRO A 385 33.30 -14.65 15.58
N GLU A 386 34.10 -14.65 16.65
CA GLU A 386 35.30 -13.83 16.78
C GLU A 386 36.26 -14.19 15.63
N VAL A 387 36.36 -13.30 14.64
CA VAL A 387 37.36 -13.43 13.59
C VAL A 387 38.71 -13.16 14.24
N LYS A 388 39.51 -14.22 14.34
CA LYS A 388 40.91 -14.18 14.78
C LYS A 388 41.65 -13.05 14.02
N PRO A 389 42.31 -12.10 14.70
CA PRO A 389 42.98 -10.99 14.01
C PRO A 389 44.11 -11.50 13.12
N GLU A 390 44.05 -11.14 11.84
CA GLU A 390 45.17 -11.22 10.90
C GLU A 390 46.21 -10.13 11.25
N PRO A 391 47.53 -10.38 11.12
CA PRO A 391 48.56 -9.42 11.54
C PRO A 391 48.51 -8.10 10.78
N ALA A 392 48.66 -7.00 11.52
CA ALA A 392 48.63 -5.64 10.99
C ALA A 392 49.66 -5.40 9.87
N PRO A 393 49.30 -4.74 8.76
CA PRO A 393 50.26 -4.26 7.78
C PRO A 393 51.16 -3.16 8.37
N ALA A 394 52.45 -3.24 8.07
CA ALA A 394 53.48 -2.31 8.54
C ALA A 394 53.19 -0.84 8.15
N PRO A 395 53.58 0.13 9.00
CA PRO A 395 53.29 1.55 8.80
C PRO A 395 54.02 2.12 7.58
N LYS A 396 53.27 2.80 6.71
CA LYS A 396 53.78 3.55 5.56
C LYS A 396 54.26 4.94 6.04
N PRO A 397 55.36 5.51 5.48
CA PRO A 397 56.00 6.71 6.04
C PRO A 397 55.13 7.98 6.04
N GLU A 398 55.28 8.78 7.10
CA GLU A 398 54.67 10.09 7.28
C GLU A 398 55.00 11.07 6.13
N VAL A 399 53.95 11.63 5.52
CA VAL A 399 54.08 12.76 4.61
C VAL A 399 53.89 14.06 5.40
N LYS A 400 54.96 14.84 5.44
CA LYS A 400 55.08 16.18 6.02
C LYS A 400 54.02 17.15 5.43
N PRO A 401 53.37 18.01 6.24
CA PRO A 401 52.36 18.94 5.75
C PRO A 401 52.98 20.06 4.90
N THR A 402 52.53 20.20 3.66
CA THR A 402 52.79 21.37 2.82
C THR A 402 51.74 22.47 3.02
N PRO A 403 52.11 23.76 2.94
CA PRO A 403 51.26 24.88 3.34
C PRO A 403 50.06 25.13 2.41
N LYS A 404 48.95 25.54 3.03
CA LYS A 404 47.70 26.00 2.40
C LYS A 404 47.93 27.28 1.57
N PRO A 405 47.54 27.34 0.28
CA PRO A 405 47.49 28.60 -0.46
C PRO A 405 46.37 29.51 0.05
N GLU A 406 46.70 30.78 0.30
CA GLU A 406 45.75 31.87 0.55
C GLU A 406 44.83 32.08 -0.65
N VAL A 407 43.52 32.14 -0.40
CA VAL A 407 42.52 32.57 -1.38
C VAL A 407 42.32 34.07 -1.24
N LYS A 408 42.76 34.81 -2.25
CA LYS A 408 42.52 36.24 -2.46
C LYS A 408 41.05 36.47 -2.90
N PRO A 409 40.34 37.50 -2.40
CA PRO A 409 38.95 37.76 -2.80
C PRO A 409 38.89 38.41 -4.19
N THR A 410 38.03 37.88 -5.07
CA THR A 410 37.64 38.50 -6.35
C THR A 410 36.23 39.11 -6.29
N PRO A 411 35.94 40.13 -7.13
CA PRO A 411 35.00 41.21 -6.80
C PRO A 411 33.54 40.95 -7.16
N LYS A 412 32.65 41.61 -6.42
CA LYS A 412 31.20 41.72 -6.63
C LYS A 412 30.90 42.55 -7.90
N PRO A 413 29.99 42.11 -8.79
CA PRO A 413 29.50 42.94 -9.87
C PRO A 413 28.64 44.10 -9.37
N GLU A 414 29.02 45.31 -9.76
CA GLU A 414 28.30 46.57 -9.62
C GLU A 414 27.16 46.65 -10.66
N VAL A 415 25.94 47.01 -10.23
CA VAL A 415 24.86 47.40 -11.15
C VAL A 415 24.49 48.85 -10.86
N LYS A 416 24.74 49.72 -11.85
CA LYS A 416 24.42 51.15 -11.88
C LYS A 416 22.96 51.39 -12.30
N PRO A 417 22.31 52.51 -11.92
CA PRO A 417 20.87 52.73 -12.05
C PRO A 417 20.48 53.64 -13.23
N ALA A 418 19.26 53.47 -13.77
CA ALA A 418 18.40 54.50 -14.39
C ALA A 418 17.09 53.88 -14.94
N PRO A 419 16.01 54.63 -15.23
CA PRO A 419 15.53 55.90 -14.66
C PRO A 419 14.04 55.85 -14.22
N LYS A 420 13.64 56.90 -13.49
CA LYS A 420 12.31 57.18 -12.92
C LYS A 420 11.35 57.80 -13.95
N PRO A 421 10.07 57.40 -14.02
CA PRO A 421 9.01 58.25 -14.57
C PRO A 421 8.25 59.02 -13.49
N THR A 422 7.90 60.25 -13.86
CA THR A 422 7.24 61.34 -13.11
C THR A 422 5.72 61.17 -12.97
N PRO A 423 5.03 61.94 -12.09
CA PRO A 423 3.65 61.69 -11.66
C PRO A 423 2.55 62.61 -12.26
N LYS A 424 1.28 62.17 -12.03
CA LYS A 424 -0.01 62.91 -11.89
C LYS A 424 -0.89 63.00 -13.19
N PRO A 425 -2.26 62.98 -13.16
CA PRO A 425 -3.16 63.46 -12.10
C PRO A 425 -4.37 62.65 -11.59
N GLU A 426 -4.74 63.02 -10.36
CA GLU A 426 -6.00 62.75 -9.63
C GLU A 426 -7.25 63.08 -10.46
N VAL A 427 -8.26 62.21 -10.37
CA VAL A 427 -9.65 62.56 -10.68
C VAL A 427 -10.52 62.30 -9.44
N LYS A 428 -11.29 63.33 -9.13
CA LYS A 428 -12.21 63.58 -8.02
C LYS A 428 -13.42 62.61 -8.01
N PRO A 429 -14.02 62.29 -6.84
CA PRO A 429 -15.25 61.52 -6.76
C PRO A 429 -16.50 62.37 -7.00
N GLU A 430 -17.45 61.85 -7.80
CA GLU A 430 -18.83 62.34 -7.97
C GLU A 430 -19.85 61.27 -7.52
N PRO A 431 -21.12 61.64 -7.24
CA PRO A 431 -21.88 61.10 -6.13
C PRO A 431 -22.78 59.90 -6.48
N ALA A 432 -23.15 59.16 -5.44
CA ALA A 432 -24.05 58.02 -5.49
C ALA A 432 -25.46 58.37 -6.02
N PRO A 433 -26.05 57.55 -6.92
CA PRO A 433 -27.48 57.58 -7.20
C PRO A 433 -28.27 56.79 -6.15
N ALA A 434 -29.43 57.35 -5.78
CA ALA A 434 -30.40 56.86 -4.81
C ALA A 434 -31.06 55.50 -5.19
N PRO A 435 -31.59 54.75 -4.20
CA PRO A 435 -32.18 53.43 -4.43
C PRO A 435 -33.60 53.52 -5.00
N LYS A 436 -33.95 52.59 -5.90
CA LYS A 436 -35.32 52.31 -6.35
C LYS A 436 -35.59 50.79 -6.32
N PRO A 437 -36.85 50.34 -6.29
CA PRO A 437 -37.43 49.59 -5.18
C PRO A 437 -37.40 48.08 -5.41
N GLU A 438 -37.56 47.34 -4.31
CA GLU A 438 -37.70 45.88 -4.24
C GLU A 438 -38.70 45.33 -5.27
N VAL A 439 -38.22 44.40 -6.11
CA VAL A 439 -39.07 43.50 -6.89
C VAL A 439 -39.10 42.16 -6.18
N LYS A 440 -40.30 41.81 -5.70
CA LYS A 440 -40.68 40.51 -5.15
C LYS A 440 -40.29 39.36 -6.11
N PRO A 441 -39.69 38.25 -5.64
CA PRO A 441 -39.39 37.12 -6.53
C PRO A 441 -40.66 36.35 -6.89
N THR A 442 -40.91 36.25 -8.19
CA THR A 442 -41.82 35.27 -8.81
C THR A 442 -41.02 33.97 -9.06
N PRO A 443 -41.59 32.77 -8.85
CA PRO A 443 -40.86 31.52 -9.04
C PRO A 443 -40.60 31.24 -10.53
N ALA A 444 -39.34 31.00 -10.89
CA ALA A 444 -38.91 30.56 -12.22
C ALA A 444 -38.64 29.03 -12.24
N PRO A 445 -38.73 28.38 -13.42
CA PRO A 445 -39.24 27.02 -13.57
C PRO A 445 -38.20 25.92 -13.30
N LYS A 446 -38.73 24.75 -12.93
CA LYS A 446 -38.04 23.45 -12.84
C LYS A 446 -37.25 23.17 -14.15
N PRO A 447 -35.95 22.82 -14.09
CA PRO A 447 -35.19 22.45 -15.29
C PRO A 447 -35.78 21.21 -15.96
N GLU A 448 -36.07 21.35 -17.25
CA GLU A 448 -36.44 20.29 -18.17
C GLU A 448 -35.26 19.32 -18.37
N VAL A 449 -35.54 18.02 -18.25
CA VAL A 449 -34.57 16.94 -18.40
C VAL A 449 -34.21 16.82 -19.89
N LYS A 450 -32.95 17.11 -20.25
CA LYS A 450 -32.41 16.70 -21.54
C LYS A 450 -32.28 15.16 -21.56
N PRO A 451 -32.69 14.47 -22.65
CA PRO A 451 -32.54 13.02 -22.77
C PRO A 451 -31.06 12.63 -22.71
N VAL A 452 -30.76 11.70 -21.80
CA VAL A 452 -29.46 11.01 -21.71
C VAL A 452 -29.25 10.21 -23.01
N PRO A 453 -28.09 10.33 -23.70
CA PRO A 453 -27.74 9.44 -24.79
C PRO A 453 -27.73 8.00 -24.29
N ALA A 454 -28.39 7.09 -25.03
CA ALA A 454 -28.48 5.68 -24.68
C ALA A 454 -27.08 5.06 -24.45
N PRO A 455 -26.91 4.21 -23.41
CA PRO A 455 -25.65 3.54 -23.17
C PRO A 455 -25.32 2.63 -24.36
N THR A 456 -24.10 2.78 -24.86
CA THR A 456 -23.48 1.83 -25.79
C THR A 456 -23.40 0.44 -25.14
N PRO A 457 -23.62 -0.65 -25.92
CA PRO A 457 -23.67 -2.00 -25.38
C PRO A 457 -22.35 -2.41 -24.72
N LYS A 458 -22.49 -2.95 -23.50
CA LYS A 458 -21.46 -3.49 -22.62
C LYS A 458 -20.78 -4.70 -23.30
N PRO A 459 -19.45 -4.85 -23.26
CA PRO A 459 -18.81 -6.14 -23.48
C PRO A 459 -19.34 -7.12 -22.42
N GLU A 460 -19.83 -8.27 -22.83
CA GLU A 460 -20.29 -9.33 -21.93
C GLU A 460 -19.17 -9.69 -20.95
N ASN A 461 -19.47 -9.45 -19.68
CA ASN A 461 -18.60 -9.75 -18.55
C ASN A 461 -18.75 -11.25 -18.26
N ASN A 462 -17.66 -12.02 -18.32
CA ASN A 462 -17.66 -13.42 -17.89
C ASN A 462 -18.09 -13.49 -16.42
N GLY A 463 -19.20 -14.19 -16.15
CA GLY A 463 -19.91 -14.26 -14.88
C GLY A 463 -19.29 -15.18 -13.82
N HIS A 464 -17.97 -15.37 -13.81
CA HIS A 464 -17.26 -16.17 -12.81
C HIS A 464 -16.14 -15.35 -12.15
N ILE A 465 -16.46 -14.14 -11.72
CA ILE A 465 -15.75 -13.50 -10.61
C ILE A 465 -16.81 -12.77 -9.80
N HIS A 466 -17.19 -13.34 -8.67
CA HIS A 466 -17.81 -12.55 -7.61
C HIS A 466 -16.73 -11.62 -7.02
N VAL A 467 -16.34 -10.58 -7.75
CA VAL A 467 -15.70 -9.43 -7.11
C VAL A 467 -16.82 -8.75 -6.34
N VAL A 468 -16.94 -9.09 -5.07
CA VAL A 468 -17.64 -8.25 -4.13
C VAL A 468 -16.88 -6.93 -4.11
N LEU A 469 -17.39 -5.91 -4.82
CA LEU A 469 -16.92 -4.52 -4.75
C LEU A 469 -17.25 -3.97 -3.35
N GLY A 470 -16.47 -4.40 -2.37
CA GLY A 470 -16.43 -3.82 -1.03
C GLY A 470 -15.71 -2.46 -1.02
N ASP A 471 -15.75 -1.81 0.14
CA ASP A 471 -15.19 -0.48 0.35
C ASP A 471 -13.65 -0.44 0.22
N PHE A 472 -13.12 -0.23 -1.00
CA PHE A 472 -11.67 -0.05 -1.18
C PHE A 472 -11.17 1.34 -0.73
N ASP A 473 -10.07 1.37 0.02
CA ASP A 473 -9.30 2.58 0.36
C ASP A 473 -7.82 2.36 0.04
N THR A 474 -7.31 2.98 -1.04
CA THR A 474 -5.97 2.69 -1.57
C THR A 474 -4.88 3.51 -0.85
N PRO A 475 -3.61 3.05 -0.81
CA PRO A 475 -2.49 3.83 -0.27
C PRO A 475 -2.33 5.22 -0.89
N HIS A 476 -2.57 5.35 -2.21
CA HIS A 476 -2.50 6.65 -2.88
C HIS A 476 -3.60 7.60 -2.40
N MET A 477 -4.81 7.08 -2.13
CA MET A 477 -5.89 7.85 -1.52
C MET A 477 -5.54 8.24 -0.08
N ARG A 478 -4.95 7.34 0.71
CA ARG A 478 -4.50 7.64 2.08
C ARG A 478 -3.38 8.68 2.11
N GLY A 479 -2.42 8.63 1.18
CA GLY A 479 -1.37 9.63 1.06
C GLY A 479 -1.90 11.02 0.65
N ALA A 480 -2.85 11.08 -0.29
CA ALA A 480 -3.53 12.33 -0.62
C ALA A 480 -4.32 12.91 0.59
N ARG A 481 -4.99 12.03 1.35
CA ARG A 481 -5.71 12.44 2.58
C ARG A 481 -4.76 12.90 3.69
N SER A 482 -3.59 12.28 3.80
CA SER A 482 -2.52 12.68 4.73
C SER A 482 -2.07 14.12 4.47
N ALA A 483 -1.87 14.48 3.20
CA ALA A 483 -1.53 15.85 2.80
C ALA A 483 -2.63 16.86 3.13
N ILE A 484 -3.91 16.50 2.92
CA ILE A 484 -5.07 17.31 3.31
C ILE A 484 -5.11 17.53 4.83
N MET A 485 -4.92 16.45 5.61
CA MET A 485 -4.91 16.54 7.06
C MET A 485 -3.71 17.33 7.60
N SER A 486 -2.53 17.23 6.96
CA SER A 486 -1.38 18.06 7.34
C SER A 486 -1.64 19.54 7.10
N ASN A 487 -2.26 19.92 5.98
CA ASN A 487 -2.69 21.31 5.76
C ASN A 487 -3.54 21.86 6.91
N ILE A 488 -4.45 21.05 7.45
CA ILE A 488 -5.30 21.45 8.58
C ILE A 488 -4.50 21.52 9.89
N ASN A 489 -3.67 20.52 10.17
CA ASN A 489 -2.90 20.44 11.41
C ASN A 489 -1.74 21.47 11.45
N GLY A 490 -1.09 21.74 10.33
CA GLY A 490 -0.12 22.82 10.18
C GLY A 490 -0.76 24.19 10.39
N TRP A 491 -1.98 24.42 9.88
CA TRP A 491 -2.73 25.64 10.16
C TRP A 491 -3.13 25.78 11.64
N ARG A 492 -3.62 24.70 12.27
CA ARG A 492 -3.87 24.66 13.72
C ARG A 492 -2.59 24.98 14.49
N THR A 493 -1.46 24.36 14.15
CA THR A 493 -0.15 24.64 14.76
C THR A 493 0.29 26.10 14.60
N LEU A 494 -0.02 26.72 13.47
CA LEU A 494 0.27 28.13 13.22
C LEU A 494 -0.61 29.07 14.05
N THR A 495 -1.86 28.70 14.31
CA THR A 495 -2.90 29.58 14.86
C THR A 495 -3.31 29.30 16.32
N ASP A 496 -3.11 28.08 16.85
CA ASP A 496 -3.56 27.65 18.19
C ASP A 496 -2.86 28.36 19.35
N ASN A 497 -1.84 29.17 19.07
CA ASN A 497 -1.06 29.83 20.12
C ASN A 497 -1.60 31.21 20.52
N ILE A 498 -2.88 31.24 20.87
CA ILE A 498 -3.60 32.40 21.46
C ILE A 498 -3.02 32.79 22.85
N TYR A 499 -1.99 32.08 23.36
CA TYR A 499 -1.23 32.40 24.59
C TYR A 499 -0.23 33.56 24.41
N ARG A 500 -0.35 34.32 23.34
CA ARG A 500 0.50 35.45 23.04
C ARG A 500 0.56 36.60 24.09
N PRO A 501 -0.52 36.97 24.80
CA PRO A 501 -0.56 38.27 25.49
C PRO A 501 0.38 38.41 26.69
N ARG A 502 0.49 37.37 27.53
CA ARG A 502 1.22 37.49 28.81
C ARG A 502 2.74 37.39 28.67
N VAL A 503 3.16 36.61 27.68
CA VAL A 503 4.55 36.35 27.37
C VAL A 503 5.19 37.54 26.65
N LEU A 504 4.40 38.34 25.93
CA LEU A 504 4.91 39.42 25.09
C LEU A 504 4.55 40.84 25.56
N GLN A 505 3.43 41.07 26.23
CA GLN A 505 3.01 42.44 26.56
C GLN A 505 3.09 42.75 28.07
N GLN A 506 3.87 43.78 28.42
CA GLN A 506 3.71 44.53 29.67
C GLN A 506 4.02 46.01 29.42
N GLY A 507 3.06 46.90 29.64
CA GLY A 507 3.33 48.24 30.16
C GLY A 507 3.23 49.46 29.21
N GLU A 508 3.58 49.36 27.93
CA GLU A 508 3.83 50.55 27.09
C GLU A 508 2.83 50.74 25.92
N PRO A 509 2.69 51.96 25.36
CA PRO A 509 1.63 52.29 24.40
C PRO A 509 1.80 51.66 23.01
N THR A 510 3.00 51.28 22.61
CA THR A 510 3.27 50.64 21.29
C THR A 510 4.46 49.70 21.34
N GLY A 511 4.43 48.59 20.58
CA GLY A 511 5.53 47.64 20.54
C GLY A 511 5.55 46.73 19.31
N ILE A 512 6.74 46.16 19.05
CA ILE A 512 6.94 45.07 18.09
C ILE A 512 7.32 43.78 18.81
N TRP A 513 7.02 42.67 18.18
CA TRP A 513 7.45 41.36 18.65
C TRP A 513 7.73 40.43 17.47
N ALA A 514 8.60 39.46 17.73
CA ALA A 514 8.93 38.39 16.80
C ALA A 514 9.03 37.07 17.56
N ARG A 515 8.68 35.98 16.88
CA ARG A 515 8.73 34.63 17.41
C ARG A 515 9.26 33.68 16.35
N VAL A 516 10.11 32.77 16.79
CA VAL A 516 10.51 31.58 16.03
C VAL A 516 10.17 30.35 16.86
N GLY A 517 9.74 29.29 16.20
CA GLY A 517 9.54 28.01 16.85
C GLY A 517 9.71 26.86 15.87
N GLY A 518 10.00 25.69 16.42
CA GLY A 518 10.07 24.46 15.64
C GLY A 518 9.62 23.30 16.49
N GLY A 519 9.17 22.25 15.85
CA GLY A 519 8.64 21.10 16.57
C GLY A 519 8.26 19.96 15.66
N LYS A 520 7.66 18.96 16.29
CA LYS A 520 7.05 17.81 15.64
C LYS A 520 5.61 17.65 16.07
N TYR A 521 4.76 17.19 15.18
CA TYR A 521 3.46 16.63 15.52
C TYR A 521 3.21 15.38 14.70
N SER A 522 2.33 14.52 15.17
CA SER A 522 1.86 13.36 14.44
C SER A 522 0.34 13.29 14.42
N PHE A 523 -0.19 12.59 13.42
CA PHE A 523 -1.63 12.37 13.26
C PHE A 523 -1.88 10.93 12.81
N ASN A 524 -2.72 10.21 13.57
CA ASN A 524 -3.09 8.84 13.25
C ASN A 524 -4.61 8.69 13.27
N ALA A 525 -5.21 8.34 12.12
CA ALA A 525 -6.64 8.06 12.00
C ALA A 525 -6.97 7.32 10.70
N LYS A 526 -7.87 6.32 10.75
CA LYS A 526 -8.44 5.64 9.56
C LYS A 526 -7.42 5.27 8.46
N GLY A 527 -6.26 4.75 8.86
CA GLY A 527 -5.19 4.33 7.93
C GLY A 527 -4.23 5.44 7.46
N ILE A 528 -4.42 6.67 7.94
CA ILE A 528 -3.42 7.74 7.88
C ILE A 528 -2.50 7.60 9.09
N ASP A 529 -1.20 7.69 8.82
CA ASP A 529 -0.16 7.91 9.82
C ASP A 529 0.82 8.93 9.24
N THR A 530 0.91 10.07 9.90
CA THR A 530 1.73 11.21 9.46
C THR A 530 2.61 11.67 10.60
N ASP A 531 3.90 11.77 10.36
CA ASP A 531 4.86 12.47 11.21
C ASP A 531 5.33 13.75 10.51
N THR A 532 5.15 14.90 11.16
CA THR A 532 5.54 16.19 10.60
C THR A 532 6.61 16.85 11.44
N THR A 533 7.65 17.38 10.81
CA THR A 533 8.61 18.31 11.42
C THR A 533 8.44 19.69 10.82
N TYR A 534 8.24 20.71 11.66
CA TYR A 534 7.93 22.07 11.19
C TYR A 534 8.84 23.15 11.79
N THR A 535 8.90 24.28 11.10
CA THR A 535 9.43 25.56 11.58
C THR A 535 8.39 26.65 11.34
N ARG A 536 8.17 27.50 12.34
CA ARG A 536 7.30 28.67 12.25
C ARG A 536 8.04 29.95 12.58
N ILE A 537 7.65 31.02 11.90
CA ILE A 537 8.10 32.38 12.17
C ILE A 537 6.86 33.27 12.21
N GLN A 538 6.78 34.11 13.23
CA GLN A 538 5.68 35.05 13.41
C GLN A 538 6.23 36.40 13.84
N GLY A 539 5.53 37.46 13.49
CA GLY A 539 5.86 38.80 13.95
C GLY A 539 4.67 39.72 13.86
N GLY A 540 4.74 40.81 14.59
CA GLY A 540 3.65 41.77 14.58
C GLY A 540 3.96 43.03 15.37
N TYR A 541 2.94 43.88 15.39
CA TYR A 541 2.94 45.18 16.01
C TYR A 541 1.63 45.38 16.76
N ASP A 542 1.68 45.97 17.94
CA ASP A 542 0.52 46.32 18.73
C ASP A 542 0.64 47.70 19.38
N ALA A 543 -0.52 48.25 19.71
CA ALA A 543 -0.68 49.49 20.44
C ALA A 543 -1.73 49.36 21.55
N LYS A 544 -1.42 49.90 22.72
CA LYS A 544 -2.35 50.02 23.84
C LYS A 544 -3.20 51.28 23.67
N THR A 545 -4.51 51.12 23.79
CA THR A 545 -5.48 52.20 23.70
C THR A 545 -5.83 52.72 25.09
N GLY A 546 -6.30 53.98 25.16
CA GLY A 546 -6.81 54.56 26.41
C GLY A 546 -8.03 53.84 27.00
N SER A 547 -8.71 53.00 26.21
CA SER A 547 -9.83 52.18 26.66
C SER A 547 -9.39 50.84 27.27
N GLY A 548 -8.10 50.59 27.50
CA GLY A 548 -7.59 49.36 28.10
C GLY A 548 -7.53 48.17 27.14
N TRP A 549 -7.64 48.41 25.84
CA TRP A 549 -7.34 47.41 24.82
C TRP A 549 -5.88 47.49 24.41
N THR A 550 -5.30 46.35 24.02
CA THR A 550 -4.08 46.29 23.23
C THR A 550 -4.44 45.66 21.90
N VAL A 551 -4.33 46.42 20.81
CA VAL A 551 -4.78 46.02 19.47
C VAL A 551 -3.59 45.97 18.55
N GLY A 552 -3.51 44.95 17.71
CA GLY A 552 -2.42 44.86 16.76
C GLY A 552 -2.67 43.96 15.56
N GLY A 553 -1.70 43.98 14.65
CA GLY A 553 -1.64 43.15 13.46
C GLY A 553 -0.45 42.19 13.49
N GLN A 554 -0.56 41.06 12.81
CA GLN A 554 0.48 40.05 12.75
C GLN A 554 0.58 39.35 11.39
N VAL A 555 1.75 38.79 11.14
CA VAL A 555 2.06 37.91 10.01
C VAL A 555 2.66 36.62 10.55
N SER A 556 2.25 35.50 9.98
CA SER A 556 2.61 34.17 10.42
C SER A 556 3.00 33.32 9.21
N TYR A 557 4.09 32.58 9.32
CA TYR A 557 4.53 31.62 8.31
C TYR A 557 4.98 30.32 8.97
N LEU A 558 4.58 29.20 8.37
CA LEU A 558 5.00 27.85 8.75
C LEU A 558 5.46 27.10 7.50
N ARG A 559 6.51 26.31 7.67
CA ARG A 559 6.94 25.28 6.72
C ARG A 559 7.18 23.97 7.46
N GLY A 560 6.84 22.86 6.85
CA GLY A 560 7.05 21.54 7.41
C GLY A 560 7.39 20.50 6.35
N ASN A 561 7.95 19.40 6.81
CA ASN A 561 8.15 18.18 6.03
C ASN A 561 7.35 17.08 6.71
N ASP A 562 6.57 16.36 5.92
CA ASP A 562 5.70 15.29 6.38
C ASP A 562 6.24 13.95 5.88
N ASP A 563 6.24 12.96 6.76
CA ASP A 563 6.49 11.56 6.45
C ASP A 563 5.15 10.82 6.52
N PHE A 564 4.79 10.12 5.45
CA PHE A 564 3.55 9.34 5.34
C PHE A 564 3.84 7.84 5.30
N VAL A 565 2.78 7.04 5.45
CA VAL A 565 2.81 5.60 5.17
C VAL A 565 3.46 5.27 3.80
N PHE A 566 4.14 4.12 3.72
CA PHE A 566 4.85 3.63 2.53
C PHE A 566 5.96 4.53 2.00
N ASN A 567 6.63 5.31 2.86
CA ASN A 567 7.69 6.25 2.46
C ASN A 567 7.16 7.33 1.48
N GLY A 568 5.87 7.67 1.63
CA GLY A 568 5.30 8.88 1.07
C GLY A 568 5.82 10.10 1.82
N SER A 569 5.77 11.26 1.20
CA SER A 569 6.29 12.50 1.78
C SER A 569 5.45 13.70 1.40
N GLY A 570 5.39 14.71 2.27
CA GLY A 570 4.75 15.99 2.06
C GLY A 570 5.67 17.17 2.38
N LYS A 571 5.41 18.31 1.75
CA LYS A 571 6.02 19.60 2.10
C LYS A 571 4.92 20.62 2.34
N GLU A 572 4.58 20.80 3.60
CA GLU A 572 3.55 21.75 3.98
C GLU A 572 4.09 23.19 4.11
N LYS A 573 3.24 24.13 3.76
CA LYS A 573 3.46 25.56 3.94
C LYS A 573 2.15 26.21 4.36
N ALA A 574 2.18 27.08 5.36
CA ALA A 574 1.06 27.92 5.72
C ALA A 574 1.51 29.37 5.89
N PHE A 575 0.71 30.29 5.38
CA PHE A 575 0.90 31.73 5.54
C PHE A 575 -0.40 32.36 6.01
N ALA A 576 -0.32 33.23 7.01
CA ALA A 576 -1.48 33.94 7.54
C ALA A 576 -1.15 35.40 7.87
N VAL A 577 -2.16 36.25 7.71
CA VAL A 577 -2.20 37.61 8.23
C VAL A 577 -3.35 37.70 9.22
N GLY A 578 -3.16 38.45 10.30
CA GLY A 578 -4.16 38.49 11.35
C GLY A 578 -4.20 39.78 12.13
N ALA A 579 -5.28 39.93 12.89
CA ALA A 579 -5.49 41.00 13.84
C ALA A 579 -5.87 40.40 15.20
N TYR A 580 -5.54 41.10 16.28
CA TYR A 580 -5.83 40.65 17.63
C TYR A 580 -6.09 41.84 18.55
N GLY A 581 -6.85 41.55 19.60
CA GLY A 581 -7.21 42.50 20.64
C GLY A 581 -7.18 41.84 22.01
N LEU A 582 -6.39 42.39 22.93
CA LEU A 582 -6.38 42.03 24.34
C LEU A 582 -7.09 43.11 25.15
N LYS A 583 -8.17 42.77 25.85
CA LYS A 583 -8.84 43.65 26.80
C LYS A 583 -8.43 43.30 28.21
N ASP A 584 -7.88 44.28 28.93
CA ASP A 584 -7.79 44.23 30.38
C ASP A 584 -9.18 44.52 30.98
N LEU A 585 -9.69 43.59 31.77
CA LEU A 585 -11.00 43.68 32.44
C LEU A 585 -10.88 44.18 33.89
N GLY A 586 -9.66 44.48 34.36
CA GLY A 586 -9.38 44.76 35.76
C GLY A 586 -9.30 43.48 36.60
N ASN A 587 -8.88 43.62 37.86
CA ASN A 587 -8.77 42.50 38.81
C ASN A 587 -7.96 41.29 38.28
N ASN A 588 -6.91 41.57 37.49
CA ASN A 588 -6.08 40.57 36.80
C ASN A 588 -6.86 39.62 35.87
N GLN A 589 -7.94 40.09 35.26
CA GLN A 589 -8.72 39.35 34.27
C GLN A 589 -8.50 39.94 32.88
N TYR A 590 -8.57 39.09 31.85
CA TYR A 590 -8.47 39.55 30.47
C TYR A 590 -9.33 38.73 29.52
N ILE A 591 -9.67 39.35 28.39
CA ILE A 591 -10.18 38.66 27.19
C ILE A 591 -9.21 38.94 26.04
N HIS A 592 -8.82 37.90 25.33
CA HIS A 592 -8.04 37.96 24.10
C HIS A 592 -8.91 37.48 22.94
N ILE A 593 -8.96 38.26 21.87
CA ILE A 593 -9.64 37.91 20.62
C ILE A 593 -8.59 37.96 19.51
N GLU A 594 -8.55 36.93 18.67
CA GLU A 594 -7.61 36.83 17.57
C GLU A 594 -8.32 36.32 16.33
N SER A 595 -8.01 36.92 15.18
CA SER A 595 -8.43 36.43 13.87
C SER A 595 -7.26 36.35 12.92
N GLN A 596 -7.19 35.27 12.14
CA GLN A 596 -6.18 35.05 11.13
C GLN A 596 -6.84 34.55 9.84
N VAL A 597 -6.39 35.07 8.70
CA VAL A 597 -6.80 34.62 7.36
C VAL A 597 -5.56 34.35 6.52
N GLY A 598 -5.61 33.33 5.68
CA GLY A 598 -4.43 32.89 4.96
C GLY A 598 -4.66 31.69 4.08
N ARG A 599 -3.56 31.03 3.73
CA ARG A 599 -3.54 29.88 2.84
C ARG A 599 -2.58 28.82 3.37
N THR A 600 -2.97 27.57 3.19
CA THR A 600 -2.14 26.39 3.39
C THR A 600 -1.97 25.64 2.07
N SER A 601 -0.82 24.98 1.91
CA SER A 601 -0.50 24.15 0.75
C SER A 601 0.38 22.99 1.14
N ASN A 602 0.20 21.84 0.51
CA ASN A 602 1.06 20.68 0.67
C ASN A 602 1.43 20.11 -0.69
N ASP A 603 2.74 20.15 -1.01
CA ASP A 603 3.32 19.47 -2.16
C ASP A 603 3.66 18.03 -1.73
N PHE A 604 2.94 17.02 -2.25
CA PHE A 604 3.03 15.65 -1.73
C PHE A 604 3.35 14.59 -2.78
N THR A 605 3.94 13.49 -2.30
CA THR A 605 4.15 12.24 -3.03
C THR A 605 3.60 11.09 -2.16
N ALA A 606 2.49 10.50 -2.60
CA ALA A 606 1.95 9.27 -2.03
C ALA A 606 2.60 8.06 -2.70
N ARG A 607 2.80 6.97 -1.95
CA ARG A 607 3.32 5.71 -2.48
C ARG A 607 2.42 4.55 -2.08
N ASN A 608 2.41 3.51 -2.89
CA ASN A 608 1.80 2.23 -2.53
C ASN A 608 2.85 1.22 -2.05
N GLU A 609 2.40 0.01 -1.76
CA GLU A 609 3.20 -1.05 -1.16
C GLU A 609 4.40 -1.49 -2.04
N ILE A 610 4.33 -1.23 -3.35
CA ILE A 610 5.37 -1.55 -4.35
C ILE A 610 6.25 -0.35 -4.70
N GLY A 611 6.09 0.78 -4.01
CA GLY A 611 6.87 2.01 -4.20
C GLY A 611 6.43 2.88 -5.39
N GLU A 612 5.35 2.50 -6.09
CA GLU A 612 4.75 3.31 -7.16
C GLU A 612 4.26 4.63 -6.57
N SER A 613 4.79 5.72 -7.09
CA SER A 613 4.54 7.05 -6.57
C SER A 613 3.48 7.79 -7.38
N LEU A 614 2.66 8.54 -6.66
CA LEU A 614 1.67 9.45 -7.21
C LEU A 614 1.83 10.78 -6.48
N SER A 615 2.06 11.86 -7.24
CA SER A 615 2.34 13.17 -6.67
C SER A 615 1.27 14.18 -7.05
N GLY A 616 1.00 15.12 -6.16
CA GLY A 616 0.04 16.19 -6.34
C GLY A 616 0.33 17.36 -5.41
N GLU A 617 -0.46 18.41 -5.54
CA GLU A 617 -0.42 19.58 -4.66
C GLU A 617 -1.85 19.90 -4.23
N THR A 618 -2.08 20.03 -2.92
CA THR A 618 -3.37 20.45 -2.36
C THR A 618 -3.26 21.77 -1.63
N LYS A 619 -4.25 22.64 -1.80
CA LYS A 619 -4.28 24.01 -1.27
C LYS A 619 -5.63 24.33 -0.64
N ALA A 620 -5.62 25.02 0.49
CA ALA A 620 -6.84 25.56 1.07
C ALA A 620 -6.63 26.99 1.55
N ASN A 621 -7.61 27.85 1.29
CA ASN A 621 -7.72 29.12 2.02
C ASN A 621 -8.32 28.83 3.39
N ALA A 622 -7.79 29.46 4.43
CA ALA A 622 -8.22 29.21 5.80
C ALA A 622 -8.48 30.52 6.55
N PHE A 623 -9.46 30.49 7.45
CA PHE A 623 -9.77 31.56 8.37
C PHE A 623 -10.01 30.97 9.76
N THR A 624 -9.40 31.57 10.77
CA THR A 624 -9.62 31.24 12.18
C THR A 624 -10.00 32.49 12.95
N ILE A 625 -10.97 32.35 13.85
CA ILE A 625 -11.27 33.32 14.90
C ILE A 625 -11.32 32.60 16.24
N GLY A 626 -10.69 33.18 17.26
CA GLY A 626 -10.66 32.62 18.59
C GLY A 626 -10.80 33.67 19.67
N ALA A 627 -11.37 33.25 20.80
CA ALA A 627 -11.46 34.03 22.01
C ALA A 627 -10.90 33.23 23.19
N ARG A 628 -10.17 33.91 24.08
CA ARG A 628 -9.66 33.33 25.32
C ARG A 628 -9.92 34.27 26.50
N TYR A 629 -10.38 33.69 27.60
CA TYR A 629 -10.47 34.34 28.89
C TYR A 629 -9.43 33.76 29.85
N GLY A 630 -8.86 34.61 30.70
CA GLY A 630 -7.96 34.18 31.77
C GLY A 630 -8.08 35.07 33.00
N LYS A 631 -7.85 34.47 34.18
CA LYS A 631 -7.85 35.18 35.47
C LYS A 631 -6.64 34.79 36.29
N THR A 632 -5.82 35.76 36.65
CA THR A 632 -4.61 35.49 37.45
C THR A 632 -4.87 35.73 38.93
N VAL A 633 -4.57 34.71 39.73
CA VAL A 633 -4.52 34.80 41.19
C VAL A 633 -3.05 34.89 41.60
N LYS A 634 -2.65 36.01 42.20
CA LYS A 634 -1.27 36.27 42.64
C LYS A 634 -1.16 36.04 44.15
N PHE A 635 -0.07 35.42 44.59
CA PHE A 635 0.25 35.19 45.99
C PHE A 635 1.39 36.12 46.44
N GLN A 636 1.47 36.41 47.75
CA GLN A 636 2.47 37.33 48.32
C GLN A 636 3.92 36.89 48.08
N ASN A 637 4.17 35.59 47.91
CA ASN A 637 5.50 35.01 47.66
C ASN A 637 5.94 35.05 46.18
N GLY A 638 5.21 35.76 45.31
CA GLY A 638 5.50 35.89 43.89
C GLY A 638 4.98 34.73 43.02
N THR A 639 4.41 33.68 43.61
CA THR A 639 3.70 32.63 42.89
C THR A 639 2.38 33.16 42.31
N TYR A 640 1.94 32.62 41.18
CA TYR A 640 0.62 32.87 40.63
C TYR A 640 0.00 31.60 40.03
N ILE A 641 -1.32 31.60 39.95
CA ILE A 641 -2.10 30.59 39.24
C ILE A 641 -3.05 31.30 38.27
N GLU A 642 -3.23 30.74 37.09
CA GLU A 642 -4.09 31.29 36.04
C GLU A 642 -4.92 30.19 35.37
N PRO A 643 -6.19 30.01 35.78
CA PRO A 643 -7.17 29.30 34.97
C PRO A 643 -7.47 30.05 33.68
N GLN A 644 -7.67 29.30 32.60
CA GLN A 644 -7.93 29.78 31.25
C GLN A 644 -9.04 28.98 30.58
N ALA A 645 -9.83 29.65 29.76
CA ALA A 645 -10.82 29.02 28.89
C ALA A 645 -10.73 29.63 27.49
N GLN A 646 -10.85 28.81 26.47
CA GLN A 646 -10.77 29.24 25.07
C GLN A 646 -11.82 28.58 24.19
N LEU A 647 -12.19 29.29 23.13
CA LEU A 647 -13.06 28.82 22.06
C LEU A 647 -12.53 29.36 20.73
N SER A 648 -12.46 28.52 19.71
CA SER A 648 -12.06 28.89 18.36
C SER A 648 -12.97 28.27 17.32
N TYR A 649 -13.09 28.98 16.21
CA TYR A 649 -13.75 28.54 14.99
C TYR A 649 -12.77 28.69 13.83
N THR A 650 -12.63 27.63 13.04
CA THR A 650 -11.80 27.62 11.84
C THR A 650 -12.61 27.14 10.65
N HIS A 651 -12.44 27.77 9.50
CA HIS A 651 -12.97 27.33 8.22
C HIS A 651 -11.84 27.16 7.20
N PHE A 652 -11.82 26.02 6.52
CA PHE A 652 -10.99 25.73 5.37
C PHE A 652 -11.86 25.65 4.12
N GLY A 653 -11.45 26.34 3.06
CA GLY A 653 -12.02 26.17 1.72
C GLY A 653 -11.75 24.76 1.18
N GLY A 654 -12.63 24.30 0.30
CA GLY A 654 -12.43 23.05 -0.44
C GLY A 654 -11.38 23.21 -1.54
N ASP A 655 -10.97 22.08 -2.11
CA ASP A 655 -9.96 22.01 -3.15
C ASP A 655 -10.30 20.93 -4.18
N SER A 656 -9.84 21.12 -5.41
CA SER A 656 -10.00 20.15 -6.50
C SER A 656 -8.71 20.10 -7.29
N PHE A 657 -8.04 18.96 -7.23
CA PHE A 657 -6.68 18.81 -7.72
C PHE A 657 -6.44 17.44 -8.35
N ASN A 658 -5.38 17.36 -9.17
CA ASN A 658 -4.92 16.10 -9.73
C ASN A 658 -3.70 15.61 -8.96
N ALA A 659 -3.63 14.31 -8.77
CA ALA A 659 -2.48 13.62 -8.22
C ALA A 659 -2.21 12.40 -9.11
N GLY A 660 -1.22 12.50 -10.00
CA GLY A 660 -1.03 11.55 -11.10
C GLY A 660 -2.29 11.41 -11.97
N SER A 661 -2.77 10.17 -12.17
CA SER A 661 -4.01 9.87 -12.90
C SER A 661 -5.28 9.99 -12.05
N MET A 662 -5.15 10.25 -10.75
CA MET A 662 -6.27 10.37 -9.81
C MET A 662 -6.68 11.84 -9.68
N HIS A 663 -7.97 12.11 -9.85
CA HIS A 663 -8.56 13.41 -9.52
C HIS A 663 -9.16 13.37 -8.12
N VAL A 664 -8.89 14.40 -7.32
CA VAL A 664 -9.32 14.50 -5.92
C VAL A 664 -10.15 15.76 -5.74
N ASN A 665 -11.33 15.62 -5.13
CA ASN A 665 -12.21 16.73 -4.77
C ASN A 665 -12.47 16.69 -3.26
N GLN A 666 -11.95 17.68 -2.55
CA GLN A 666 -12.08 17.87 -1.12
C GLN A 666 -13.14 18.94 -0.83
N SER A 667 -14.10 18.63 0.04
CA SER A 667 -15.05 19.62 0.53
C SER A 667 -14.37 20.65 1.43
N GLY A 668 -14.95 21.86 1.49
CA GLY A 668 -14.65 22.78 2.59
C GLY A 668 -15.02 22.16 3.94
N VAL A 669 -14.30 22.55 5.00
CA VAL A 669 -14.52 22.03 6.35
C VAL A 669 -14.50 23.17 7.36
N SER A 670 -15.45 23.14 8.30
CA SER A 670 -15.46 24.04 9.45
C SER A 670 -15.31 23.24 10.73
N SER A 671 -14.49 23.74 11.64
CA SER A 671 -14.20 23.10 12.92
C SER A 671 -14.30 24.11 14.05
N THR A 672 -15.05 23.75 15.09
CA THR A 672 -15.13 24.48 16.35
C THR A 672 -14.37 23.69 17.41
N ALA A 673 -13.43 24.35 18.08
CA ALA A 673 -12.66 23.75 19.16
C ALA A 673 -12.72 24.61 20.42
N GLY A 674 -12.66 23.98 21.58
CA GLY A 674 -12.60 24.67 22.86
C GLY A 674 -11.56 24.02 23.77
N GLY A 675 -11.14 24.75 24.79
CA GLY A 675 -10.15 24.23 25.73
C GLY A 675 -10.18 24.92 27.08
N ILE A 676 -9.72 24.20 28.08
CA ILE A 676 -9.53 24.68 29.45
C ILE A 676 -8.07 24.46 29.81
N GLY A 677 -7.44 25.47 30.40
CA GLY A 677 -6.03 25.40 30.78
C GLY A 677 -5.79 25.94 32.18
N LEU A 678 -4.67 25.54 32.76
CA LEU A 678 -4.14 26.04 34.02
C LEU A 678 -2.67 26.36 33.84
N GLU A 679 -2.28 27.60 34.14
CA GLU A 679 -0.88 27.97 34.29
C GLU A 679 -0.54 28.20 35.75
N ILE A 680 0.61 27.69 36.17
CA ILE A 680 1.20 27.91 37.49
C ILE A 680 2.58 28.51 37.25
N GLY A 681 2.86 29.67 37.84
CA GLY A 681 4.15 30.33 37.64
C GLY A 681 4.67 31.06 38.86
N LYS A 682 5.91 31.50 38.77
CA LYS A 682 6.59 32.27 39.81
C LYS A 682 7.31 33.45 39.18
N THR A 683 7.06 34.62 39.73
CA THR A 683 7.69 35.88 39.32
C THR A 683 8.95 36.11 40.16
N PHE A 684 10.03 36.56 39.54
CA PHE A 684 11.30 36.91 40.18
C PHE A 684 11.95 38.07 39.44
N GLY A 685 12.33 39.14 40.15
CA GLY A 685 12.98 40.31 39.54
C GLY A 685 12.24 40.79 38.26
N ALA A 686 12.96 40.80 37.14
CA ALA A 686 12.45 41.21 35.82
C ALA A 686 11.86 40.04 34.98
N GLY A 687 11.58 38.88 35.58
CA GLY A 687 11.17 37.68 34.85
C GLY A 687 10.16 36.79 35.58
N ASN A 688 9.77 35.72 34.89
CA ASN A 688 8.96 34.65 35.44
C ASN A 688 9.32 33.29 34.83
N ILE A 689 8.95 32.23 35.54
CA ILE A 689 8.89 30.85 35.04
C ILE A 689 7.47 30.35 35.21
N TYR A 690 7.02 29.48 34.31
CA TYR A 690 5.69 28.91 34.35
C TYR A 690 5.64 27.49 33.82
N THR A 691 4.65 26.75 34.30
CA THR A 691 4.19 25.47 33.74
C THR A 691 2.72 25.61 33.38
N ARG A 692 2.34 25.13 32.21
CA ARG A 692 0.96 25.16 31.73
C ARG A 692 0.49 23.77 31.34
N VAL A 693 -0.73 23.46 31.71
CA VAL A 693 -1.44 22.25 31.29
C VAL A 693 -2.75 22.66 30.63
N GLY A 694 -3.05 22.08 29.48
CA GLY A 694 -4.28 22.33 28.72
C GLY A 694 -4.99 21.03 28.34
N VAL A 695 -6.32 21.08 28.34
CA VAL A 695 -7.19 20.07 27.74
C VAL A 695 -8.04 20.76 26.68
N ASN A 696 -7.98 20.28 25.44
CA ASN A 696 -8.69 20.83 24.30
C ASN A 696 -9.56 19.77 23.65
N HIS A 697 -10.64 20.20 23.00
CA HIS A 697 -11.56 19.32 22.29
C HIS A 697 -12.08 20.00 21.02
N ALA A 698 -12.04 19.28 19.90
CA ALA A 698 -12.71 19.66 18.67
C ALA A 698 -14.12 19.06 18.66
N PHE A 699 -15.14 19.92 18.61
CA PHE A 699 -16.56 19.53 18.64
C PHE A 699 -17.13 19.24 17.25
N SER A 700 -16.49 19.76 16.21
CA SER A 700 -16.95 19.64 14.83
C SER A 700 -15.79 19.63 13.83
N GLY A 701 -16.10 19.14 12.63
CA GLY A 701 -15.18 19.06 11.50
C GLY A 701 -15.33 17.70 10.82
N THR A 702 -15.77 17.71 9.58
CA THR A 702 -15.81 16.50 8.75
C THR A 702 -15.25 16.84 7.39
N VAL A 703 -14.14 16.21 7.04
CA VAL A 703 -13.53 16.32 5.72
C VAL A 703 -14.17 15.27 4.82
N LYS A 704 -14.80 15.70 3.73
CA LYS A 704 -15.32 14.78 2.71
C LYS A 704 -14.43 14.86 1.49
N THR A 705 -14.04 13.71 0.96
CA THR A 705 -13.18 13.63 -0.22
C THR A 705 -13.74 12.64 -1.22
N ALA A 706 -13.80 13.05 -2.48
CA ALA A 706 -14.07 12.17 -3.61
C ALA A 706 -12.77 11.93 -4.39
N TYR A 707 -12.49 10.68 -4.72
CA TYR A 707 -11.35 10.26 -5.53
C TYR A 707 -11.87 9.63 -6.81
N THR A 708 -11.44 10.14 -7.96
CA THR A 708 -11.89 9.67 -9.28
C THR A 708 -10.67 9.23 -10.11
N SER A 709 -10.73 8.03 -10.68
CA SER A 709 -9.72 7.51 -11.62
C SER A 709 -10.42 6.71 -12.71
N GLY A 710 -10.24 7.10 -13.97
CA GLY A 710 -11.00 6.55 -15.10
C GLY A 710 -12.51 6.75 -14.91
N ALA A 711 -13.27 5.65 -14.94
CA ALA A 711 -14.73 5.66 -14.75
C ALA A 711 -15.17 5.46 -13.28
N THR A 712 -14.23 5.27 -12.34
CA THR A 712 -14.53 4.91 -10.95
C THR A 712 -14.37 6.11 -10.04
N THR A 713 -15.33 6.30 -9.11
CA THR A 713 -15.28 7.34 -8.07
C THR A 713 -15.53 6.73 -6.69
N LYS A 714 -14.72 7.10 -5.70
CA LYS A 714 -14.85 6.70 -4.30
C LYS A 714 -15.03 7.91 -3.40
N TYR A 715 -15.96 7.83 -2.44
CA TYR A 715 -16.22 8.88 -1.46
C TYR A 715 -15.77 8.43 -0.08
N ILE A 716 -15.08 9.32 0.64
CA ILE A 716 -14.60 9.08 2.00
C ILE A 716 -14.93 10.28 2.89
N SER A 717 -15.23 10.00 4.16
CA SER A 717 -15.45 11.01 5.18
C SER A 717 -14.58 10.75 6.41
N GLU A 718 -13.92 11.80 6.88
CA GLU A 718 -13.04 11.78 8.05
C GLU A 718 -13.51 12.81 9.08
N ASP A 719 -13.71 12.37 10.32
CA ASP A 719 -14.14 13.23 11.42
C ASP A 719 -12.89 13.78 12.13
N MET A 720 -12.91 15.07 12.43
CA MET A 720 -11.81 15.79 13.07
C MET A 720 -12.04 15.99 14.57
N LYS A 721 -13.16 15.49 15.12
CA LYS A 721 -13.44 15.52 16.55
C LYS A 721 -12.41 14.71 17.32
N GLY A 722 -12.06 15.21 18.50
CA GLY A 722 -11.10 14.54 19.35
C GLY A 722 -10.69 15.43 20.51
N THR A 723 -10.17 14.80 21.55
CA THR A 723 -9.62 15.47 22.73
C THR A 723 -8.10 15.33 22.71
N TRP A 724 -7.39 16.43 22.93
CA TRP A 724 -5.94 16.40 23.11
C TRP A 724 -5.54 17.23 24.31
N THR A 725 -4.37 16.90 24.86
CA THR A 725 -3.83 17.56 26.05
C THR A 725 -2.45 18.10 25.76
N ASP A 726 -2.13 19.26 26.32
CA ASP A 726 -0.84 19.93 26.15
C ASP A 726 -0.19 20.24 27.50
N LEU A 727 1.14 20.17 27.52
CA LEU A 727 2.01 20.55 28.62
C LEU A 727 3.08 21.49 28.08
N ALA A 728 3.30 22.62 28.75
CA ALA A 728 4.36 23.54 28.42
C ALA A 728 5.13 24.00 29.66
N PHE A 729 6.43 24.16 29.52
CA PHE A 729 7.32 24.76 30.52
C PHE A 729 8.09 25.89 29.86
N GLY A 730 8.11 27.05 30.49
CA GLY A 730 8.79 28.21 29.90
C GLY A 730 9.03 29.33 30.88
N GLY A 731 9.56 30.42 30.36
CA GLY A 731 9.81 31.62 31.12
C GLY A 731 10.03 32.83 30.25
N ARG A 732 9.92 33.99 30.89
CA ARG A 732 10.16 35.30 30.29
C ARG A 732 11.21 36.04 31.12
N TYR A 733 12.06 36.80 30.44
CA TYR A 733 13.03 37.68 31.09
C TYR A 733 13.10 39.04 30.40
N GLY A 734 12.91 40.12 31.15
CA GLY A 734 13.15 41.49 30.71
C GLY A 734 14.59 41.90 30.95
N PHE A 735 15.33 42.23 29.90
CA PHE A 735 16.72 42.71 30.02
C PHE A 735 16.80 44.18 30.40
N ASN A 736 15.78 44.96 30.00
CA ASN A 736 15.58 46.36 30.37
C ASN A 736 14.09 46.73 30.24
N ALA A 737 13.74 47.99 30.46
CA ALA A 737 12.35 48.46 30.45
C ALA A 737 11.62 48.17 29.11
N ASN A 738 12.36 48.24 28.01
CA ASN A 738 11.82 48.17 26.65
C ASN A 738 11.92 46.77 26.02
N ASN A 739 12.86 45.92 26.48
CA ASN A 739 13.20 44.68 25.79
C ASN A 739 13.01 43.45 26.68
N SER A 740 12.37 42.42 26.13
CA SER A 740 12.25 41.12 26.80
C SER A 740 12.31 39.95 25.83
N ILE A 741 12.71 38.80 26.34
CA ILE A 741 12.65 37.52 25.65
C ILE A 741 11.73 36.56 26.39
N PHE A 742 11.29 35.56 25.66
CA PHE A 742 10.73 34.35 26.24
C PHE A 742 11.25 33.11 25.54
N ALA A 743 11.18 31.99 26.25
CA ALA A 743 11.33 30.67 25.68
C ALA A 743 10.39 29.69 26.36
N ASP A 744 9.86 28.75 25.60
CA ASP A 744 9.09 27.62 26.11
C ASP A 744 9.38 26.33 25.35
N ILE A 745 9.27 25.22 26.06
CA ILE A 745 9.17 23.87 25.49
C ILE A 745 7.76 23.34 25.77
N SER A 746 7.15 22.69 24.79
CA SER A 746 5.83 22.09 24.95
C SER A 746 5.77 20.69 24.34
N THR A 747 4.83 19.88 24.81
CA THR A 747 4.52 18.54 24.30
C THR A 747 3.02 18.27 24.49
N GLY A 748 2.47 17.39 23.67
CA GLY A 748 1.12 16.87 23.79
C GLY A 748 1.16 15.52 24.50
N LEU A 749 0.23 15.29 25.44
CA LEU A 749 0.25 14.07 26.26
C LEU A 749 -0.71 12.98 25.74
N SER A 750 -1.72 13.34 24.95
CA SER A 750 -2.74 12.41 24.43
C SER A 750 -3.48 12.97 23.21
N GLY A 751 -4.20 12.10 22.49
CA GLY A 751 -5.07 12.45 21.36
C GLY A 751 -4.63 11.80 20.04
N ASP A 752 -5.51 11.81 19.04
CA ASP A 752 -5.22 11.33 17.67
C ASP A 752 -4.29 12.31 16.92
N TYR A 753 -4.44 13.60 17.22
CA TYR A 753 -3.41 14.62 16.98
C TYR A 753 -2.49 14.70 18.19
N LYS A 754 -1.20 14.40 18.00
CA LYS A 754 -0.18 14.47 19.06
C LYS A 754 0.87 15.50 18.70
N ALA A 755 0.91 16.61 19.43
CA ALA A 755 2.08 17.48 19.40
C ALA A 755 3.26 16.73 20.04
N GLY A 756 4.25 16.27 19.28
CA GLY A 756 5.37 15.48 19.82
C GLY A 756 6.24 16.33 20.77
N TRP A 757 6.87 17.36 20.23
CA TRP A 757 7.53 18.39 21.03
C TRP A 757 7.58 19.69 20.24
N SER A 758 7.60 20.83 20.92
CA SER A 758 7.86 22.12 20.30
C SER A 758 8.78 22.96 21.17
N VAL A 759 9.68 23.70 20.55
CA VAL A 759 10.52 24.71 21.19
C VAL A 759 10.18 26.06 20.56
N ASN A 760 9.96 27.05 21.41
CA ASN A 760 9.59 28.38 21.00
C ASN A 760 10.48 29.40 21.68
N ALA A 761 10.86 30.43 20.93
CA ALA A 761 11.55 31.59 21.45
C ALA A 761 10.96 32.86 20.81
N GLY A 762 10.98 33.95 21.55
CA GLY A 762 10.63 35.23 20.96
C GLY A 762 11.12 36.42 21.73
N PHE A 763 10.95 37.56 21.09
CA PHE A 763 11.50 38.84 21.48
C PHE A 763 10.44 39.92 21.37
N THR A 764 10.51 40.90 22.26
CA THR A 764 9.64 42.07 22.26
C THR A 764 10.47 43.33 22.43
N HIS A 765 10.11 44.36 21.68
CA HIS A 765 10.60 45.71 21.89
C HIS A 765 9.43 46.67 22.04
N LYS A 766 9.49 47.51 23.07
CA LYS A 766 8.53 48.57 23.36
C LYS A 766 9.16 49.92 23.01
N PHE A 767 8.39 50.79 22.39
CA PHE A 767 8.83 52.15 22.03
C PHE A 767 8.57 53.15 23.15
#